data_AF-A0A523TDK5-F1
#
_entry.id   AF-A0A523TDK5-F1
#
_cell.length_a   1.000
_cell.length_b   1.000
_cell.length_c   1.000
_cell.angle_alpha   90.00
_cell.angle_beta   90.00
_cell.angle_gamma   90.00
#
_symmetry.space_group_name_H-M   'P 1'
#
loop_
_entity.id
_entity.type
_entity.pdbx_description
1 polymer ?
#
loop_
_entity_poly.entity_id
_entity_poly.type
_entity_poly.pdbx_seq_one_letter_code
_entity_poly.pdbx_strand_id
1 'polypeptide(L)'
;MRKRNIITVLIFTLFLTSLCMNFMKSEANVNTTDDVAVIEAKEDLVITLETNATTIGKGGGALVNLTLDNQGINPASSVQVDFGLDGEYAEFSPTYPVQQNVALINLGSSVILNIEAILNSTLTGEEQFDSADVCLVFDSSGSMSDEIDSVKAGFLAMTSRLTQTISNLRMGMIVYGWSKYSQYPTASPNNYIEFTDDFNAINNLINELTPNGGTEPWGDALYLANTWDWRDEVPKLLIIVGDEDCDPGLVVGVGISDSYYNGTQLLNAVTNLKEKGVKINSVITGISGIVENQFNWIADYTGGECVNLEEMQSLPDPIDLPELIESWTMSLTREFFVNLYANVTWTELDGGTNPVHETQVSMYIIIDLAPPSIQVSYIITEESVNDFTLDLTITPKDPSGILSASLYWTDDDLNNPPEPTWHFVSLTTKIGDSYIESFTGLTEGQNFSFYVTALDNMSNLGITNIYNLTIQYDPKPFGITVEFLFISDDSNKTISFDLDTQMNGYLWIDSEQSLTLEFLPLVDFNTQLVHQEGNYSIYQITAQSTNKKVSIKFYGDISSSAIKVQWDYIHIVSRTDINHIQWTIDEEITNILIQSEVTDSEGGFLSVIMYDSQLIVRVHIYDSSWNKIGIATAAEALALDTGVYYFWVERILRTGRFSLYIGSTPRTTDDPYWGVASGPSFIVITSIFSLSLLALAVLRMKRRRK
;
A
#
# COMPACT_ATOMS: atom_id res chain seq x y z
N MET A 1 19.08 39.42 -34.54
CA MET A 1 18.32 39.16 -33.29
C MET A 1 17.80 37.73 -33.12
N ARG A 2 17.52 36.93 -34.17
CA ARG A 2 16.93 35.57 -33.99
C ARG A 2 17.88 34.48 -33.45
N LYS A 3 19.18 34.52 -33.74
CA LYS A 3 20.12 33.48 -33.27
C LYS A 3 20.45 33.54 -31.77
N ARG A 4 20.37 34.73 -31.16
CA ARG A 4 20.74 34.92 -29.75
C ARG A 4 19.70 34.32 -28.79
N ASN A 5 18.41 34.42 -29.15
CA ASN A 5 17.33 33.88 -28.32
C ASN A 5 17.25 32.33 -28.37
N ILE A 6 17.61 31.72 -29.50
CA ILE A 6 17.63 30.25 -29.61
C ILE A 6 18.74 29.67 -28.70
N ILE A 7 19.91 30.31 -28.66
CA ILE A 7 21.03 29.88 -27.82
C ILE A 7 20.69 30.03 -26.32
N THR A 8 20.01 31.11 -25.93
CA THR A 8 19.58 31.31 -24.54
C THR A 8 18.55 30.27 -24.09
N VAL A 9 17.59 29.91 -24.95
CA VAL A 9 16.63 28.85 -24.64
C VAL A 9 17.35 27.50 -24.52
N LEU A 10 18.27 27.18 -25.43
CA LEU A 10 18.99 25.90 -25.40
C LEU A 10 19.90 25.76 -24.17
N ILE A 11 20.58 26.83 -23.76
CA ILE A 11 21.41 26.85 -22.54
C ILE A 11 20.52 26.70 -21.30
N PHE A 12 19.36 27.36 -21.27
CA PHE A 12 18.43 27.25 -20.14
C PHE A 12 17.84 25.84 -20.04
N THR A 13 17.49 25.21 -21.16
CA THR A 13 17.00 23.82 -21.19
C THR A 13 18.08 22.81 -20.79
N LEU A 14 19.33 23.00 -21.22
CA LEU A 14 20.46 22.16 -20.80
C LEU A 14 20.79 22.32 -19.31
N PHE A 15 20.68 23.53 -18.78
CA PHE A 15 20.86 23.79 -17.35
C PHE A 15 19.74 23.15 -16.52
N LEU A 16 18.47 23.26 -16.96
CA LEU A 16 17.33 22.63 -16.27
C LEU A 16 17.43 21.09 -16.30
N THR A 17 17.82 20.51 -17.45
CA THR A 17 17.98 19.05 -17.55
C THR A 17 19.15 18.52 -16.72
N SER A 18 20.26 19.27 -16.62
CA SER A 18 21.35 18.92 -15.71
C SER A 18 20.97 19.06 -14.23
N LEU A 19 20.13 20.03 -13.88
CA LEU A 19 19.62 20.20 -12.51
C LEU A 19 18.67 19.05 -12.15
N CYS A 20 17.74 18.68 -13.05
CA CYS A 20 16.83 17.55 -12.86
C CYS A 20 17.55 16.20 -12.79
N MET A 21 18.62 15.98 -13.57
CA MET A 21 19.41 14.74 -13.49
C MET A 21 20.23 14.64 -12.21
N ASN A 22 20.66 15.76 -11.61
CA ASN A 22 21.33 15.74 -10.31
C ASN A 22 20.36 15.49 -9.15
N PHE A 23 19.11 15.97 -9.25
CA PHE A 23 18.04 15.62 -8.30
C PHE A 23 17.60 14.15 -8.41
N MET A 24 17.45 13.62 -9.63
CA MET A 24 17.06 12.21 -9.82
C MET A 24 18.16 11.21 -9.44
N LYS A 25 19.42 11.64 -9.31
CA LYS A 25 20.53 10.78 -8.85
C LYS A 25 20.64 10.68 -7.33
N SER A 26 20.00 11.57 -6.56
CA SER A 26 20.00 11.49 -5.09
C SER A 26 18.88 10.60 -4.52
N GLU A 27 17.93 10.14 -5.34
CA GLU A 27 16.77 9.35 -4.87
C GLU A 27 16.85 7.85 -5.22
N ALA A 28 17.89 7.38 -5.93
CA ALA A 28 17.93 6.02 -6.45
C ALA A 28 18.71 5.00 -5.61
N ASN A 29 19.10 5.33 -4.37
CA ASN A 29 19.75 4.38 -3.44
C ASN A 29 19.36 4.72 -1.99
N VAL A 30 18.12 4.40 -1.61
CA VAL A 30 17.77 4.28 -0.19
C VAL A 30 17.84 2.79 0.14
N ASN A 31 19.04 2.33 0.49
CA ASN A 31 19.17 1.12 1.28
C ASN A 31 18.76 1.48 2.71
N THR A 32 17.76 0.80 3.25
CA THR A 32 17.21 0.99 4.61
C THR A 32 18.18 0.55 5.74
N THR A 33 19.49 0.59 5.49
CA THR A 33 20.54 0.23 6.45
C THR A 33 21.58 1.33 6.68
N ASP A 34 21.52 2.45 5.95
CA ASP A 34 22.44 3.59 6.12
C ASP A 34 21.67 4.91 6.28
N ASP A 35 20.87 5.06 7.35
CA ASP A 35 20.36 6.38 7.76
C ASP A 35 21.48 7.19 8.42
N VAL A 36 22.44 7.64 7.60
CA VAL A 36 23.44 8.62 8.03
C VAL A 36 22.85 10.01 7.84
N ALA A 37 22.44 10.65 8.93
CA ALA A 37 22.10 12.06 8.92
C ALA A 37 23.40 12.88 8.76
N VAL A 38 23.82 13.14 7.52
CA VAL A 38 24.91 14.09 7.22
C VAL A 38 24.34 15.49 7.18
N ILE A 39 24.50 16.24 8.27
CA ILE A 39 24.20 17.67 8.30
C ILE A 39 25.52 18.42 8.11
N GLU A 40 25.77 18.93 6.91
CA GLU A 40 26.93 19.81 6.62
C GLU A 40 26.73 21.18 7.29
N ALA A 41 27.06 21.29 8.58
CA ALA A 41 26.97 22.53 9.34
C ALA A 41 28.22 23.41 9.12
N LYS A 42 28.15 24.31 8.12
CA LYS A 42 29.18 25.32 7.76
C LYS A 42 30.53 24.71 7.33
N GLU A 43 31.23 25.41 6.45
CA GLU A 43 32.37 24.93 5.64
C GLU A 43 33.60 24.35 6.40
N ASP A 44 33.61 24.32 7.74
CA ASP A 44 34.80 24.00 8.53
C ASP A 44 34.68 22.77 9.46
N LEU A 45 33.51 22.43 10.02
CA LEU A 45 33.34 21.28 10.92
C LEU A 45 32.18 20.42 10.44
N VAL A 46 32.50 19.26 9.85
CA VAL A 46 31.49 18.28 9.43
C VAL A 46 31.07 17.46 10.65
N ILE A 47 29.77 17.38 10.89
CA ILE A 47 29.19 16.72 12.04
C ILE A 47 28.27 15.61 11.54
N THR A 48 28.52 14.40 12.00
CA THR A 48 27.77 13.21 11.56
C THR A 48 27.34 12.39 12.76
N LEU A 49 26.06 12.02 12.81
CA LEU A 49 25.53 11.06 13.77
C LEU A 49 25.32 9.72 13.06
N GLU A 50 25.82 8.65 13.66
CA GLU A 50 25.64 7.26 13.21
C GLU A 50 25.21 6.40 14.39
N THR A 51 24.32 5.43 14.17
CA THR A 51 23.93 4.47 15.21
C THR A 51 24.26 3.04 14.79
N ASN A 52 24.57 2.18 15.75
CA ASN A 52 24.67 0.73 15.49
C ASN A 52 23.30 0.03 15.42
N ALA A 53 22.24 0.69 15.89
CA ALA A 53 20.88 0.18 15.91
C ALA A 53 19.89 1.34 15.71
N THR A 54 18.98 1.22 14.76
CA THR A 54 17.89 2.18 14.56
C THR A 54 16.73 1.95 15.53
N THR A 55 16.81 0.89 16.36
CA THR A 55 15.76 0.47 17.28
C THR A 55 16.29 0.17 18.69
N ILE A 56 15.50 0.43 19.74
CA ILE A 56 15.74 0.11 21.15
C ILE A 56 14.59 -0.74 21.68
N GLY A 57 14.91 -1.86 22.31
CA GLY A 57 13.94 -2.85 22.76
C GLY A 57 14.26 -3.29 24.17
N LYS A 58 13.57 -4.33 24.63
CA LYS A 58 13.71 -4.79 26.02
C LYS A 58 15.13 -5.31 26.30
N GLY A 59 15.88 -4.52 27.08
CA GLY A 59 17.27 -4.83 27.44
C GLY A 59 18.30 -4.52 26.34
N GLY A 60 17.88 -3.85 25.25
CA GLY A 60 18.76 -3.34 24.20
C GLY A 60 19.14 -1.86 24.42
N GLY A 61 20.16 -1.42 23.69
CA GLY A 61 20.59 -0.03 23.63
C GLY A 61 21.07 0.32 22.22
N ALA A 62 20.86 1.56 21.82
CA ALA A 62 21.38 2.13 20.58
C ALA A 62 22.63 2.95 20.91
N LEU A 63 23.80 2.43 20.52
CA LEU A 63 25.07 3.14 20.59
C LEU A 63 25.17 4.10 19.41
N VAL A 64 25.19 5.38 19.73
CA VAL A 64 25.30 6.47 18.76
C VAL A 64 26.70 7.08 18.82
N ASN A 65 27.32 7.17 17.65
CA ASN A 65 28.62 7.77 17.42
C ASN A 65 28.41 9.14 16.76
N LEU A 66 28.86 10.20 17.43
CA LEU A 66 28.96 11.55 16.88
C LEU A 66 30.40 11.76 16.38
N THR A 67 30.57 11.86 15.07
CA THR A 67 31.85 12.20 14.43
C THR A 67 31.92 13.70 14.19
N LEU A 68 32.98 14.33 14.70
CA LEU A 68 33.33 15.73 14.48
C LEU A 68 34.60 15.77 13.63
N ASP A 69 34.48 16.10 12.34
CA ASP A 69 35.60 16.15 11.40
C ASP A 69 35.92 17.60 11.00
N ASN A 70 37.09 18.09 11.42
CA ASN A 70 37.51 19.46 11.13
C ASN A 70 38.15 19.55 9.73
N GLN A 71 37.33 19.88 8.74
CA GLN A 71 37.73 20.07 7.35
C GLN A 71 38.05 21.53 6.99
N GLY A 72 37.97 22.44 7.97
CA GLY A 72 38.15 23.87 7.77
C GLY A 72 39.58 24.31 7.52
N ILE A 73 39.90 25.58 7.79
CA ILE A 73 41.28 26.09 7.70
C ILE A 73 41.91 26.41 9.07
N ASN A 74 41.11 26.40 10.13
CA ASN A 74 41.52 26.75 11.49
C ASN A 74 41.23 25.59 12.47
N PRO A 75 42.01 25.42 13.56
CA PRO A 75 41.68 24.47 14.61
C PRO A 75 40.36 24.84 15.32
N ALA A 76 39.54 23.84 15.64
CA ALA A 76 38.36 24.00 16.50
C ALA A 76 38.74 23.73 17.95
N SER A 77 38.48 24.65 18.86
CA SER A 77 38.85 24.56 20.27
C SER A 77 37.63 24.74 21.17
N SER A 78 37.76 24.31 22.43
CA SER A 78 36.66 24.40 23.41
C SER A 78 35.36 23.80 22.86
N VAL A 79 35.48 22.67 22.17
CA VAL A 79 34.33 22.01 21.57
C VAL A 79 33.54 21.35 22.70
N GLN A 80 32.29 21.75 22.86
CA GLN A 80 31.38 21.18 23.84
C GLN A 80 30.21 20.55 23.08
N VAL A 81 29.93 19.30 23.44
CA VAL A 81 28.77 18.55 22.95
C VAL A 81 27.86 18.26 24.13
N ASP A 82 26.60 18.62 23.98
CA ASP A 82 25.54 18.30 24.94
C ASP A 82 24.49 17.44 24.23
N PHE A 83 24.44 16.17 24.59
CA PHE A 83 23.47 15.23 24.05
C PHE A 83 22.11 15.42 24.73
N GLY A 84 21.03 15.23 23.99
CA GLY A 84 19.68 15.22 24.52
C GLY A 84 18.82 14.15 23.86
N LEU A 85 17.76 13.77 24.56
CA LEU A 85 16.70 12.90 24.05
C LEU A 85 15.38 13.67 24.20
N ASP A 86 14.59 13.73 23.14
CA ASP A 86 13.18 14.08 23.23
C ASP A 86 12.38 12.77 23.24
N GLY A 87 11.71 12.52 24.37
CA GLY A 87 10.92 11.30 24.64
C GLY A 87 11.19 10.71 26.02
N GLU A 88 10.14 10.28 26.72
CA GLU A 88 10.24 9.76 28.10
C GLU A 88 10.70 8.28 28.17
N TYR A 89 10.82 7.62 27.02
CA TYR A 89 10.92 6.17 26.92
C TYR A 89 12.34 5.66 26.74
N ALA A 90 13.27 6.55 26.43
CA ALA A 90 14.69 6.27 26.45
C ALA A 90 15.36 7.12 27.52
N GLU A 91 16.42 6.58 28.10
CA GLU A 91 17.37 7.34 28.89
C GLU A 91 18.78 7.10 28.35
N PHE A 92 19.71 8.00 28.67
CA PHE A 92 21.10 7.74 28.36
C PHE A 92 21.67 6.71 29.33
N SER A 93 22.35 5.71 28.77
CA SER A 93 23.20 4.79 29.49
C SER A 93 24.19 5.56 30.36
N PRO A 94 24.33 5.24 31.65
CA PRO A 94 25.28 5.92 32.54
C PRO A 94 26.75 5.68 32.14
N THR A 95 26.99 4.80 31.17
CA THR A 95 28.31 4.47 30.61
C THR A 95 28.98 5.67 29.95
N TYR A 96 28.20 6.56 29.32
CA TYR A 96 28.70 7.71 28.59
C TYR A 96 28.15 9.01 29.18
N PRO A 97 28.98 10.04 29.43
CA PRO A 97 28.50 11.32 29.92
C PRO A 97 27.71 12.06 28.82
N VAL A 98 26.57 12.61 29.19
CA VAL A 98 25.69 13.42 28.33
C VAL A 98 26.38 14.68 27.82
N GLN A 99 27.21 15.29 28.67
CA GLN A 99 28.05 16.43 28.29
C GLN A 99 29.50 15.98 28.07
N GLN A 100 30.01 16.21 26.87
CA GLN A 100 31.37 15.83 26.47
C GLN A 100 32.15 17.06 25.98
N ASN A 101 33.43 17.13 26.33
CA ASN A 101 34.28 18.26 25.99
C ASN A 101 35.52 17.79 25.24
N VAL A 102 35.80 18.40 24.09
CA VAL A 102 37.00 18.19 23.29
C VAL A 102 37.80 19.48 23.26
N ALA A 103 38.99 19.45 23.86
CA ALA A 103 39.80 20.66 24.04
C ALA A 103 40.23 21.28 22.69
N LEU A 104 40.58 20.44 21.71
CA LEU A 104 41.08 20.87 20.41
C LEU A 104 40.89 19.76 19.36
N ILE A 105 40.39 20.13 18.18
CA ILE A 105 40.35 19.32 16.96
C ILE A 105 41.20 20.03 15.92
N ASN A 106 42.36 19.42 15.60
CA ASN A 106 43.28 19.98 14.61
C ASN A 106 42.71 19.85 13.19
N LEU A 107 43.24 20.68 12.29
CA LEU A 107 42.96 20.60 10.86
C LEU A 107 43.13 19.18 10.30
N GLY A 108 42.13 18.68 9.58
CA GLY A 108 42.12 17.36 8.95
C GLY A 108 42.11 16.19 9.94
N SER A 109 41.72 16.45 11.19
CA SER A 109 41.55 15.43 12.22
C SER A 109 40.07 15.31 12.59
N SER A 110 39.67 14.10 12.98
CA SER A 110 38.35 13.80 13.48
C SER A 110 38.37 13.31 14.92
N VAL A 111 37.27 13.52 15.63
CA VAL A 111 37.01 12.96 16.96
C VAL A 111 35.66 12.26 16.92
N ILE A 112 35.58 11.08 17.54
CA ILE A 112 34.35 10.31 17.70
C ILE A 112 33.96 10.37 19.18
N LEU A 113 32.72 10.76 19.43
CA LEU A 113 32.10 10.80 20.75
C LEU A 113 30.95 9.79 20.76
N ASN A 114 30.84 9.03 21.84
CA ASN A 114 29.83 7.98 21.95
C ASN A 114 28.79 8.37 22.99
N ILE A 115 27.54 8.04 22.70
CA ILE A 115 26.43 8.07 23.65
C ILE A 115 25.61 6.81 23.40
N GLU A 116 24.96 6.27 24.42
CA GLU A 116 24.10 5.10 24.26
C GLU A 116 22.73 5.43 24.82
N ALA A 117 21.71 5.38 23.97
CA ALA A 117 20.32 5.46 24.39
C ALA A 117 19.83 4.06 24.73
N ILE A 118 19.28 3.87 25.92
CA ILE A 118 18.70 2.62 26.40
C ILE A 118 17.23 2.84 26.72
N LEU A 119 16.45 1.76 26.74
CA LEU A 119 15.07 1.85 27.24
C LEU A 119 15.11 2.34 28.69
N ASN A 120 14.27 3.32 29.01
CA ASN A 120 14.16 3.85 30.36
C ASN A 120 13.91 2.70 31.33
N SER A 121 14.77 2.56 32.35
CA SER A 121 14.78 1.43 33.27
C SER A 121 13.50 1.28 34.09
N THR A 122 12.62 2.29 34.12
CA THR A 122 11.28 2.16 34.70
C THR A 122 10.34 1.34 33.80
N LEU A 123 10.53 1.40 32.48
CA LEU A 123 9.73 0.66 31.51
C LEU A 123 10.01 -0.83 31.63
N THR A 124 8.98 -1.61 31.96
CA THR A 124 9.07 -3.08 31.99
C THR A 124 8.98 -3.71 30.59
N GLY A 125 8.71 -2.89 29.56
CA GLY A 125 8.30 -3.33 28.22
C GLY A 125 6.87 -3.85 28.16
N GLU A 126 6.11 -3.75 29.26
CA GLU A 126 4.67 -4.02 29.32
C GLU A 126 3.87 -2.75 29.59
N GLU A 127 4.54 -1.60 29.64
CA GLU A 127 3.88 -0.31 29.88
C GLU A 127 3.06 0.06 28.65
N GLN A 128 1.74 0.01 28.81
CA GLN A 128 0.81 0.63 27.89
C GLN A 128 0.94 2.13 28.06
N PHE A 129 1.24 2.84 26.97
CA PHE A 129 1.19 4.28 27.02
C PHE A 129 -0.21 4.74 27.28
N ASP A 130 -0.32 5.58 28.30
CA ASP A 130 -1.59 6.09 28.70
C ASP A 130 -2.04 7.23 27.77
N SER A 131 -1.22 7.73 26.84
CA SER A 131 -1.52 8.92 26.04
C SER A 131 -1.37 8.67 24.54
N ALA A 132 -2.36 9.09 23.75
CA ALA A 132 -2.30 9.12 22.28
C ALA A 132 -3.21 10.21 21.71
N ASP A 133 -2.87 10.75 20.54
CA ASP A 133 -3.74 11.62 19.75
C ASP A 133 -4.20 10.90 18.48
N VAL A 134 -5.52 10.73 18.31
CA VAL A 134 -6.09 10.08 17.12
C VAL A 134 -7.07 11.01 16.41
N CYS A 135 -6.83 11.29 15.15
CA CYS A 135 -7.73 12.07 14.29
C CYS A 135 -8.46 11.12 13.33
N LEU A 136 -9.79 11.05 13.42
CA LEU A 136 -10.62 10.33 12.46
C LEU A 136 -11.04 11.29 11.35
N VAL A 137 -10.63 11.05 10.12
CA VAL A 137 -11.03 11.80 8.94
C VAL A 137 -11.99 10.93 8.15
N PHE A 138 -13.27 11.25 8.21
CA PHE A 138 -14.34 10.34 7.83
C PHE A 138 -15.16 10.91 6.69
N ASP A 139 -15.27 10.15 5.61
CA ASP A 139 -16.20 10.48 4.55
C ASP A 139 -17.66 10.27 4.99
N SER A 140 -18.53 11.22 4.62
CA SER A 140 -19.97 11.14 4.83
C SER A 140 -20.76 11.21 3.52
N SER A 141 -20.13 10.84 2.40
CA SER A 141 -20.78 10.69 1.10
C SER A 141 -21.91 9.64 1.16
N GLY A 142 -22.66 9.53 0.06
CA GLY A 142 -23.81 8.64 0.00
C GLY A 142 -23.46 7.15 0.02
N SER A 143 -22.29 6.79 -0.51
CA SER A 143 -21.80 5.41 -0.61
C SER A 143 -21.33 4.85 0.73
N MET A 144 -20.87 5.71 1.63
CA MET A 144 -20.38 5.36 2.97
C MET A 144 -21.47 4.91 3.98
N SER A 145 -22.68 4.60 3.53
CA SER A 145 -23.81 4.38 4.44
C SER A 145 -23.59 3.22 5.41
N ASP A 146 -23.05 2.11 4.92
CA ASP A 146 -22.88 0.89 5.72
C ASP A 146 -21.72 1.04 6.72
N GLU A 147 -20.66 1.73 6.32
CA GLU A 147 -19.50 2.05 7.16
C GLU A 147 -19.88 3.06 8.26
N ILE A 148 -20.67 4.08 7.93
CA ILE A 148 -21.22 5.03 8.91
C ILE A 148 -22.04 4.27 9.96
N ASP A 149 -22.90 3.34 9.54
CA ASP A 149 -23.74 2.56 10.45
C ASP A 149 -22.92 1.58 11.32
N SER A 150 -21.87 0.97 10.75
CA SER A 150 -20.90 0.16 11.51
C SER A 150 -20.21 0.99 12.60
N VAL A 151 -19.71 2.18 12.25
CA VAL A 151 -19.04 3.07 13.22
C VAL A 151 -20.02 3.55 14.29
N LYS A 152 -21.26 3.93 13.92
CA LYS A 152 -22.32 4.27 14.90
C LYS A 152 -22.57 3.14 15.90
N ALA A 153 -22.57 1.89 15.44
CA ALA A 153 -22.83 0.74 16.29
C ALA A 153 -21.65 0.41 17.24
N GLY A 154 -20.41 0.56 16.77
CA GLY A 154 -19.21 0.10 17.50
C GLY A 154 -18.44 1.16 18.28
N PHE A 155 -18.55 2.45 17.92
CA PHE A 155 -17.62 3.49 18.39
C PHE A 155 -17.53 3.60 19.93
N LEU A 156 -18.64 3.66 20.66
CA LEU A 156 -18.59 3.76 22.12
C LEU A 156 -17.99 2.52 22.79
N ALA A 157 -18.21 1.33 22.24
CA ALA A 157 -17.62 0.10 22.76
C ALA A 157 -16.10 0.10 22.51
N MET A 158 -15.68 0.49 21.31
CA MET A 158 -14.29 0.68 20.91
C MET A 158 -13.57 1.69 21.81
N THR A 159 -14.10 2.91 21.94
CA THR A 159 -13.50 3.95 22.81
C THR A 159 -13.43 3.54 24.28
N SER A 160 -14.41 2.79 24.78
CA SER A 160 -14.38 2.25 26.14
C SER A 160 -13.23 1.26 26.36
N ARG A 161 -12.91 0.42 25.36
CA ARG A 161 -11.75 -0.49 25.42
C ARG A 161 -10.43 0.26 25.27
N LEU A 162 -10.37 1.21 24.32
CA LEU A 162 -9.19 2.06 24.13
C LEU A 162 -8.85 2.85 25.39
N THR A 163 -9.83 3.47 26.05
CA THR A 163 -9.60 4.27 27.27
C THR A 163 -9.28 3.45 28.51
N GLN A 164 -9.57 2.15 28.53
CA GLN A 164 -9.07 1.23 29.57
C GLN A 164 -7.56 0.98 29.44
N THR A 165 -7.02 1.11 28.23
CA THR A 165 -5.60 0.92 27.90
C THR A 165 -4.85 2.26 27.88
N ILE A 166 -5.46 3.28 27.28
CA ILE A 166 -4.88 4.60 26.97
C ILE A 166 -5.63 5.66 27.79
N SER A 167 -5.24 5.86 29.05
CA SER A 167 -6.02 6.64 30.02
C SER A 167 -6.19 8.15 29.72
N ASN A 168 -5.37 8.68 28.82
CA ASN A 168 -5.21 10.05 28.36
C ASN A 168 -5.20 10.10 26.80
N LEU A 169 -6.03 9.24 26.20
CA LEU A 169 -6.42 9.30 24.80
C LEU A 169 -7.18 10.60 24.52
N ARG A 170 -6.77 11.33 23.49
CA ARG A 170 -7.57 12.38 22.89
C ARG A 170 -7.93 11.96 21.48
N MET A 171 -9.19 12.17 21.11
CA MET A 171 -9.63 11.93 19.75
C MET A 171 -10.23 13.20 19.16
N GLY A 172 -9.97 13.42 17.88
CA GLY A 172 -10.66 14.39 17.06
C GLY A 172 -11.33 13.70 15.89
N MET A 173 -12.31 14.35 15.30
CA MET A 173 -13.01 13.85 14.12
C MET A 173 -13.24 14.98 13.12
N ILE A 174 -12.94 14.74 11.85
CA ILE A 174 -13.22 15.63 10.72
C ILE A 174 -14.11 14.88 9.75
N VAL A 175 -15.21 15.49 9.35
CA VAL A 175 -16.14 14.93 8.38
C VAL A 175 -16.06 15.73 7.09
N TYR A 176 -15.71 15.07 5.99
CA TYR A 176 -15.74 15.64 4.64
C TYR A 176 -16.92 15.04 3.85
N GLY A 177 -17.24 15.59 2.67
CA GLY A 177 -18.38 15.13 1.87
C GLY A 177 -19.76 15.49 2.45
N TRP A 178 -19.83 16.03 3.68
CA TRP A 178 -21.07 16.14 4.42
C TRP A 178 -21.95 17.34 4.07
N SER A 179 -22.90 17.13 3.16
CA SER A 179 -23.86 18.15 2.72
C SER A 179 -24.75 18.78 3.81
N LYS A 180 -24.90 18.19 5.01
CA LYS A 180 -25.74 18.76 6.10
C LYS A 180 -25.26 20.16 6.50
N TYR A 181 -23.94 20.35 6.53
CA TYR A 181 -23.32 21.61 6.92
C TYR A 181 -22.43 22.16 5.79
N SER A 182 -21.47 21.38 5.31
CA SER A 182 -20.63 21.69 4.15
C SER A 182 -19.90 20.44 3.66
N GLN A 183 -19.77 20.26 2.35
CA GLN A 183 -18.90 19.22 1.78
C GLN A 183 -17.41 19.52 2.09
N TYR A 184 -17.07 20.80 2.25
CA TYR A 184 -15.73 21.26 2.60
C TYR A 184 -15.61 21.41 4.13
N PRO A 185 -14.81 20.57 4.82
CA PRO A 185 -14.69 20.60 6.28
C PRO A 185 -14.16 21.95 6.79
N THR A 186 -13.32 22.64 6.02
CA THR A 186 -12.77 23.96 6.34
C THR A 186 -13.81 25.10 6.35
N ALA A 187 -15.00 24.88 5.76
CA ALA A 187 -16.03 25.91 5.64
C ALA A 187 -17.02 25.93 6.82
N SER A 188 -17.05 24.89 7.65
CA SER A 188 -18.02 24.75 8.73
C SER A 188 -17.41 24.12 9.97
N PRO A 189 -17.45 24.80 11.14
CA PRO A 189 -16.99 24.21 12.40
C PRO A 189 -17.88 23.07 12.91
N ASN A 190 -19.06 22.87 12.32
CA ASN A 190 -19.92 21.73 12.68
C ASN A 190 -19.50 20.42 11.98
N ASN A 191 -18.54 20.48 11.06
CA ASN A 191 -18.01 19.29 10.39
C ASN A 191 -16.94 18.58 11.20
N TYR A 192 -16.51 19.12 12.33
CA TYR A 192 -15.42 18.55 13.08
C TYR A 192 -15.53 18.80 14.57
N ILE A 193 -14.86 17.94 15.31
CA ILE A 193 -14.55 18.10 16.72
C ILE A 193 -13.03 17.99 16.82
N GLU A 194 -12.37 19.05 17.27
CA GLU A 194 -10.92 19.02 17.54
C GLU A 194 -10.61 18.04 18.68
N PHE A 195 -9.33 17.78 18.96
CA PHE A 195 -8.92 16.84 20.01
C PHE A 195 -9.62 17.07 21.35
N THR A 196 -10.32 16.04 21.82
CA THR A 196 -11.08 16.02 23.07
C THR A 196 -11.00 14.65 23.75
N ASP A 197 -11.21 14.62 25.06
CA ASP A 197 -11.45 13.42 25.87
C ASP A 197 -12.97 13.15 26.07
N ASP A 198 -13.84 14.05 25.58
CA ASP A 198 -15.29 13.86 25.57
C ASP A 198 -15.72 13.01 24.36
N PHE A 199 -15.53 11.70 24.47
CA PHE A 199 -15.94 10.74 23.43
C PHE A 199 -17.45 10.74 23.16
N ASN A 200 -18.28 11.25 24.08
CA ASN A 200 -19.71 11.43 23.81
C ASN A 200 -19.94 12.54 22.78
N ALA A 201 -19.14 13.60 22.79
CA ALA A 201 -19.24 14.65 21.76
C ALA A 201 -18.96 14.08 20.37
N ILE A 202 -17.90 13.27 20.23
CA ILE A 202 -17.55 12.59 18.96
C ILE A 202 -18.64 11.61 18.57
N ASN A 203 -19.12 10.79 19.51
CA ASN A 203 -20.22 9.87 19.26
C ASN A 203 -21.51 10.59 18.84
N ASN A 204 -21.79 11.78 19.38
CA ASN A 204 -22.93 12.59 18.95
C ASN A 204 -22.76 13.06 17.50
N LEU A 205 -21.56 13.51 17.11
CA LEU A 205 -21.25 13.86 15.73
C LEU A 205 -21.42 12.65 14.79
N ILE A 206 -20.89 11.48 15.15
CA ILE A 206 -21.05 10.22 14.42
C ILE A 206 -22.54 9.87 14.24
N ASN A 207 -23.33 9.96 15.32
CA ASN A 207 -24.76 9.66 15.26
C ASN A 207 -25.57 10.69 14.46
N GLU A 208 -25.04 11.90 14.27
CA GLU A 208 -25.63 12.91 13.41
C GLU A 208 -25.32 12.69 11.92
N LEU A 209 -24.33 11.87 11.58
CA LEU A 209 -23.94 11.60 10.20
C LEU A 209 -25.13 11.05 9.41
N THR A 210 -25.34 11.66 8.26
CA THR A 210 -26.34 11.27 7.29
C THR A 210 -25.64 11.12 5.95
N PRO A 211 -25.46 9.90 5.42
CA PRO A 211 -24.81 9.68 4.13
C PRO A 211 -25.57 10.47 3.07
N ASN A 212 -24.87 11.35 2.37
CA ASN A 212 -25.45 12.12 1.26
C ASN A 212 -24.34 12.58 0.32
N GLY A 213 -24.59 12.47 -0.99
CA GLY A 213 -23.57 12.72 -2.01
C GLY A 213 -23.00 14.13 -2.01
N GLY A 214 -21.78 14.26 -2.50
CA GLY A 214 -21.06 15.51 -2.59
C GLY A 214 -19.66 15.36 -3.15
N THR A 215 -18.91 16.45 -3.10
CA THR A 215 -17.47 16.48 -3.33
C THR A 215 -16.74 15.91 -2.11
N GLU A 216 -15.68 15.14 -2.30
CA GLU A 216 -14.82 14.62 -1.22
C GLU A 216 -13.45 15.31 -1.16
N PRO A 217 -13.39 16.55 -0.66
CA PRO A 217 -12.14 17.31 -0.60
C PRO A 217 -11.32 16.89 0.62
N TRP A 218 -10.96 15.61 0.73
CA TRP A 218 -10.25 15.11 1.91
C TRP A 218 -8.86 15.72 2.09
N GLY A 219 -8.27 16.30 1.03
CA GLY A 219 -7.11 17.17 1.15
C GLY A 219 -7.33 18.40 2.05
N ASP A 220 -8.53 19.01 2.02
CA ASP A 220 -8.92 20.07 2.95
C ASP A 220 -9.06 19.55 4.39
N ALA A 221 -9.46 18.29 4.58
CA ALA A 221 -9.51 17.65 5.89
C ALA A 221 -8.09 17.46 6.46
N LEU A 222 -7.14 16.99 5.65
CA LEU A 222 -5.73 16.90 6.05
C LEU A 222 -5.13 18.28 6.34
N TYR A 223 -5.48 19.31 5.56
CA TYR A 223 -5.09 20.69 5.87
C TYR A 223 -5.68 21.16 7.21
N LEU A 224 -6.94 20.84 7.50
CA LEU A 224 -7.58 21.20 8.77
C LEU A 224 -6.92 20.47 9.95
N ALA A 225 -6.63 19.17 9.81
CA ALA A 225 -5.90 18.40 10.83
C ALA A 225 -4.52 19.00 11.12
N ASN A 226 -3.85 19.59 10.12
CA ASN A 226 -2.60 20.31 10.33
C ASN A 226 -2.75 21.55 11.23
N THR A 227 -3.95 22.11 11.39
CA THR A 227 -4.17 23.29 12.25
C THR A 227 -4.38 22.95 13.71
N TRP A 228 -4.58 21.67 14.04
CA TRP A 228 -4.86 21.20 15.40
C TRP A 228 -3.61 21.08 16.27
N ASP A 229 -3.83 21.10 17.58
CA ASP A 229 -2.81 21.02 18.64
C ASP A 229 -2.44 19.56 18.96
N TRP A 230 -1.71 18.94 18.03
CA TRP A 230 -1.08 17.65 18.23
C TRP A 230 -0.01 17.76 19.33
N ARG A 231 -0.06 16.91 20.36
CA ARG A 231 0.94 16.89 21.44
C ARG A 231 2.28 16.38 20.90
N ASP A 232 3.35 17.17 21.06
CA ASP A 232 4.67 16.83 20.53
C ASP A 232 5.16 15.44 21.01
N GLU A 233 4.96 15.12 22.29
CA GLU A 233 5.50 13.94 22.99
C GLU A 233 4.60 12.70 22.99
N VAL A 234 3.51 12.66 22.21
CA VAL A 234 2.62 11.48 22.15
C VAL A 234 2.58 10.88 20.75
N PRO A 235 2.29 9.57 20.64
CA PRO A 235 1.96 8.94 19.37
C PRO A 235 0.75 9.62 18.70
N LYS A 236 0.87 9.86 17.39
CA LYS A 236 -0.11 10.59 16.59
C LYS A 236 -0.55 9.75 15.41
N LEU A 237 -1.84 9.50 15.32
CA LEU A 237 -2.45 8.79 14.20
C LEU A 237 -3.55 9.62 13.58
N LEU A 238 -3.55 9.65 12.26
CA LEU A 238 -4.71 10.07 11.49
C LEU A 238 -5.23 8.84 10.75
N ILE A 239 -6.50 8.52 10.96
CA ILE A 239 -7.19 7.47 10.21
C ILE A 239 -8.11 8.14 9.22
N ILE A 240 -7.84 8.02 7.93
CA ILE A 240 -8.71 8.51 6.87
C ILE A 240 -9.54 7.36 6.31
N VAL A 241 -10.85 7.55 6.18
CA VAL A 241 -11.79 6.56 5.67
C VAL A 241 -12.58 7.18 4.52
N GLY A 242 -12.55 6.55 3.35
CA GLY A 242 -13.33 6.97 2.19
C GLY A 242 -13.26 5.98 1.03
N ASP A 243 -14.10 6.21 0.02
CA ASP A 243 -14.23 5.36 -1.16
C ASP A 243 -13.86 6.04 -2.49
N GLU A 244 -13.55 7.34 -2.46
CA GLU A 244 -13.26 8.16 -3.64
C GLU A 244 -11.91 8.92 -3.56
N ASP A 245 -11.43 9.37 -4.74
CA ASP A 245 -10.17 10.10 -4.88
C ASP A 245 -10.31 11.55 -4.42
N CYS A 246 -9.20 12.24 -4.16
CA CYS A 246 -9.29 13.59 -3.59
C CYS A 246 -9.89 14.57 -4.61
N ASP A 247 -11.06 15.14 -4.30
CA ASP A 247 -11.56 16.30 -5.01
C ASP A 247 -10.78 17.58 -4.63
N PRO A 248 -10.76 18.62 -5.49
CA PRO A 248 -10.30 19.94 -5.09
C PRO A 248 -11.18 20.56 -4.00
N GLY A 249 -10.52 20.98 -2.91
CA GLY A 249 -11.11 21.70 -1.79
C GLY A 249 -11.10 23.23 -1.95
N LEU A 250 -11.42 23.92 -0.85
CA LEU A 250 -11.34 25.39 -0.77
C LEU A 250 -9.92 25.88 -0.50
N VAL A 251 -9.06 25.02 0.04
CA VAL A 251 -7.67 25.34 0.39
C VAL A 251 -6.72 24.49 -0.44
N VAL A 252 -6.88 23.17 -0.41
CA VAL A 252 -6.07 22.19 -1.14
C VAL A 252 -6.73 21.91 -2.48
N GLY A 253 -6.04 22.18 -3.59
CA GLY A 253 -6.63 22.09 -4.93
C GLY A 253 -7.37 23.35 -5.37
N VAL A 254 -7.25 24.46 -4.63
CA VAL A 254 -7.98 25.70 -4.94
C VAL A 254 -7.75 26.17 -6.38
N GLY A 255 -8.85 26.42 -7.11
CA GLY A 255 -8.81 26.90 -8.48
C GLY A 255 -8.64 25.80 -9.54
N ILE A 256 -8.54 24.54 -9.14
CA ILE A 256 -8.68 23.38 -10.02
C ILE A 256 -10.17 23.06 -10.20
N SER A 257 -10.57 22.76 -11.43
CA SER A 257 -11.97 22.43 -11.78
C SER A 257 -12.20 20.95 -12.05
N ASP A 258 -11.14 20.16 -12.06
CA ASP A 258 -11.19 18.72 -12.29
C ASP A 258 -11.64 18.02 -11.01
N SER A 259 -12.40 16.93 -11.11
CA SER A 259 -12.88 16.15 -9.96
C SER A 259 -11.81 15.22 -9.37
N TYR A 260 -10.54 15.57 -9.55
CA TYR A 260 -9.39 14.82 -9.05
C TYR A 260 -8.25 15.79 -8.79
N TYR A 261 -7.62 15.65 -7.62
CA TYR A 261 -6.52 16.47 -7.20
C TYR A 261 -5.41 15.66 -6.55
N ASN A 262 -4.25 15.64 -7.21
CA ASN A 262 -3.02 15.07 -6.67
C ASN A 262 -1.82 16.02 -6.90
N GLY A 263 -1.99 17.27 -6.47
CA GLY A 263 -1.02 18.33 -6.67
C GLY A 263 -0.15 18.66 -5.45
N THR A 264 0.77 19.61 -5.61
CA THR A 264 1.74 20.00 -4.57
C THR A 264 1.09 20.44 -3.25
N GLN A 265 -0.10 21.03 -3.27
CA GLN A 265 -0.76 21.41 -2.01
C GLN A 265 -1.19 20.20 -1.18
N LEU A 266 -1.54 19.08 -1.82
CA LEU A 266 -1.86 17.85 -1.11
C LEU A 266 -0.59 17.24 -0.50
N LEU A 267 0.47 17.13 -1.30
CA LEU A 267 1.80 16.72 -0.82
C LEU A 267 2.27 17.58 0.37
N ASN A 268 2.06 18.90 0.34
CA ASN A 268 2.40 19.78 1.45
C ASN A 268 1.56 19.49 2.70
N ALA A 269 0.25 19.23 2.55
CA ALA A 269 -0.60 18.88 3.69
C ALA A 269 -0.14 17.57 4.35
N VAL A 270 0.17 16.55 3.54
CA VAL A 270 0.71 15.26 4.03
C VAL A 270 2.09 15.43 4.65
N THR A 271 2.98 16.21 4.02
CA THR A 271 4.34 16.49 4.52
C THR A 271 4.30 17.22 5.87
N ASN A 272 3.42 18.21 6.02
CA ASN A 272 3.28 18.92 7.30
C ASN A 272 2.79 18.00 8.43
N LEU A 273 1.91 17.03 8.13
CA LEU A 273 1.49 16.01 9.11
C LEU A 273 2.66 15.08 9.46
N LYS A 274 3.43 14.63 8.46
CA LYS A 274 4.65 13.84 8.66
C LYS A 274 5.68 14.56 9.53
N GLU A 275 5.93 15.84 9.27
CA GLU A 275 6.86 16.68 10.04
C GLU A 275 6.42 16.83 11.51
N LYS A 276 5.12 16.71 11.79
CA LYS A 276 4.57 16.65 13.16
C LYS A 276 4.66 15.25 13.78
N GLY A 277 5.15 14.25 13.07
CA GLY A 277 5.20 12.86 13.49
C GLY A 277 3.86 12.13 13.42
N VAL A 278 2.93 12.57 12.57
CA VAL A 278 1.62 11.91 12.37
C VAL A 278 1.78 10.79 11.34
N LYS A 279 1.44 9.55 11.73
CA LYS A 279 1.21 8.45 10.79
C LYS A 279 -0.20 8.56 10.21
N ILE A 280 -0.36 8.40 8.90
CA ILE A 280 -1.67 8.36 8.24
C ILE A 280 -1.98 6.91 7.91
N ASN A 281 -2.99 6.33 8.55
CA ASN A 281 -3.55 5.07 8.12
C ASN A 281 -4.81 5.33 7.29
N SER A 282 -4.97 4.60 6.21
CA SER A 282 -6.01 4.87 5.22
C SER A 282 -6.88 3.63 5.00
N VAL A 283 -8.18 3.81 5.15
CA VAL A 283 -9.19 2.77 4.97
C VAL A 283 -9.94 3.07 3.69
N ILE A 284 -9.81 2.16 2.72
CA ILE A 284 -10.52 2.24 1.45
C ILE A 284 -11.80 1.43 1.55
N THR A 285 -12.92 2.06 1.26
CA THR A 285 -14.27 1.45 1.31
C THR A 285 -14.85 1.41 -0.10
N GLY A 286 -14.03 0.91 -1.03
CA GLY A 286 -14.27 0.96 -2.46
C GLY A 286 -13.09 0.35 -3.20
N ILE A 287 -13.07 0.44 -4.53
CA ILE A 287 -12.12 -0.33 -5.35
C ILE A 287 -11.47 0.45 -6.47
N SER A 288 -11.76 1.74 -6.65
CA SER A 288 -11.13 2.50 -7.71
C SER A 288 -9.60 2.47 -7.55
N GLY A 289 -8.88 2.00 -8.59
CA GLY A 289 -7.42 1.93 -8.55
C GLY A 289 -6.75 3.30 -8.38
N ILE A 290 -7.45 4.40 -8.70
CA ILE A 290 -6.95 5.76 -8.40
C ILE A 290 -6.98 6.02 -6.90
N VAL A 291 -8.07 5.64 -6.23
CA VAL A 291 -8.26 5.78 -4.77
C VAL A 291 -7.21 4.96 -4.05
N GLU A 292 -7.05 3.70 -4.44
CA GLU A 292 -6.06 2.80 -3.87
C GLU A 292 -4.65 3.37 -3.99
N ASN A 293 -4.25 3.85 -5.17
CA ASN A 293 -2.93 4.46 -5.35
C ASN A 293 -2.75 5.71 -4.48
N GLN A 294 -3.77 6.55 -4.34
CA GLN A 294 -3.66 7.80 -3.60
C GLN A 294 -3.63 7.55 -2.08
N PHE A 295 -4.43 6.61 -1.58
CA PHE A 295 -4.49 6.20 -0.18
C PHE A 295 -3.21 5.45 0.23
N ASN A 296 -2.75 4.48 -0.58
CA ASN A 296 -1.46 3.82 -0.36
C ASN A 296 -0.31 4.84 -0.32
N TRP A 297 -0.28 5.80 -1.26
CA TRP A 297 0.79 6.81 -1.29
C TRP A 297 0.86 7.65 -0.02
N ILE A 298 -0.27 8.16 0.51
CA ILE A 298 -0.24 8.97 1.73
C ILE A 298 0.13 8.14 2.97
N ALA A 299 -0.33 6.89 3.03
CA ALA A 299 0.01 5.98 4.11
C ALA A 299 1.50 5.66 4.09
N ASP A 300 2.03 5.15 2.96
CA ASP A 300 3.44 4.82 2.79
C ASP A 300 4.35 6.03 3.05
N TYR A 301 3.97 7.21 2.53
CA TYR A 301 4.77 8.42 2.69
C TYR A 301 4.92 8.86 4.16
N THR A 302 3.92 8.57 4.99
CA THR A 302 3.93 8.89 6.44
C THR A 302 4.33 7.71 7.33
N GLY A 303 4.62 6.53 6.75
CA GLY A 303 4.91 5.31 7.49
C GLY A 303 3.69 4.71 8.19
N GLY A 304 2.49 4.96 7.66
CA GLY A 304 1.24 4.34 8.08
C GLY A 304 0.87 3.13 7.22
N GLU A 305 -0.36 2.66 7.38
CA GLU A 305 -0.90 1.47 6.72
C GLU A 305 -2.13 1.80 5.89
N CYS A 306 -2.28 1.15 4.74
CA CYS A 306 -3.48 1.23 3.93
C CYS A 306 -4.14 -0.14 3.83
N VAL A 307 -5.46 -0.20 4.05
CA VAL A 307 -6.24 -1.42 3.95
C VAL A 307 -7.54 -1.19 3.20
N ASN A 308 -7.98 -2.22 2.47
CA ASN A 308 -9.33 -2.26 1.92
C ASN A 308 -10.27 -2.89 2.95
N LEU A 309 -11.25 -2.14 3.46
CA LEU A 309 -12.13 -2.61 4.53
C LEU A 309 -12.92 -3.85 4.11
N GLU A 310 -13.37 -3.91 2.87
CA GLU A 310 -14.17 -5.05 2.40
C GLU A 310 -13.33 -6.31 2.20
N GLU A 311 -12.03 -6.18 1.92
CA GLU A 311 -11.12 -7.32 1.97
C GLU A 311 -10.96 -7.83 3.40
N MET A 312 -10.83 -6.93 4.38
CA MET A 312 -10.73 -7.31 5.79
C MET A 312 -12.02 -7.96 6.31
N GLN A 313 -13.17 -7.54 5.80
CA GLN A 313 -14.48 -8.10 6.15
C GLN A 313 -14.81 -9.42 5.44
N SER A 314 -14.06 -9.81 4.40
CA SER A 314 -14.24 -11.10 3.71
C SER A 314 -13.34 -12.21 4.27
N LEU A 315 -12.42 -11.89 5.19
CA LEU A 315 -11.57 -12.88 5.84
C LEU A 315 -12.39 -13.85 6.71
N PRO A 316 -11.89 -15.09 6.98
CA PRO A 316 -12.55 -16.05 7.87
C PRO A 316 -12.84 -15.50 9.27
N ASP A 317 -11.97 -14.61 9.74
CA ASP A 317 -12.14 -13.81 10.96
C ASP A 317 -12.27 -12.33 10.52
N PRO A 318 -13.49 -11.87 10.16
CA PRO A 318 -13.67 -10.55 9.56
C PRO A 318 -13.45 -9.44 10.59
N ILE A 319 -12.74 -8.39 10.18
CA ILE A 319 -12.46 -7.20 11.02
C ILE A 319 -13.36 -6.06 10.55
N ASP A 320 -14.13 -5.47 11.48
CA ASP A 320 -14.93 -4.28 11.18
C ASP A 320 -14.15 -2.97 11.36
N LEU A 321 -14.71 -1.86 10.88
CA LEU A 321 -14.02 -0.56 10.92
C LEU A 321 -13.71 -0.09 12.35
N PRO A 322 -14.64 -0.20 13.33
CA PRO A 322 -14.31 0.03 14.74
C PRO A 322 -13.15 -0.82 15.27
N GLU A 323 -13.10 -2.12 14.96
CA GLU A 323 -12.02 -3.01 15.38
C GLU A 323 -10.68 -2.65 14.73
N LEU A 324 -10.70 -2.24 13.47
CA LEU A 324 -9.51 -1.73 12.78
C LEU A 324 -8.99 -0.42 13.41
N ILE A 325 -9.88 0.54 13.67
CA ILE A 325 -9.53 1.80 14.36
C ILE A 325 -8.94 1.50 15.74
N GLU A 326 -9.51 0.55 16.48
CA GLU A 326 -8.97 0.09 17.76
C GLU A 326 -7.56 -0.48 17.60
N SER A 327 -7.39 -1.43 16.68
CA SER A 327 -6.12 -2.11 16.43
C SER A 327 -5.00 -1.12 16.13
N TRP A 328 -5.23 -0.18 15.21
CA TRP A 328 -4.26 0.86 14.85
C TRP A 328 -4.01 1.87 15.97
N THR A 329 -5.04 2.24 16.73
CA THR A 329 -4.85 3.12 17.89
C THR A 329 -4.04 2.41 18.98
N MET A 330 -4.20 1.09 19.12
CA MET A 330 -3.43 0.30 20.06
C MET A 330 -1.99 0.10 19.60
N SER A 331 -1.72 -0.02 18.29
CA SER A 331 -0.35 -0.15 17.77
C SER A 331 0.46 1.13 17.97
N LEU A 332 -0.17 2.31 17.91
CA LEU A 332 0.49 3.58 18.29
C LEU A 332 1.10 3.57 19.69
N THR A 333 0.46 2.87 20.62
CA THR A 333 0.95 2.78 22.00
C THR A 333 2.04 1.73 22.18
N ARG A 334 2.62 1.23 21.08
CA ARG A 334 3.64 0.18 21.12
C ARG A 334 4.92 0.52 20.35
N GLU A 335 4.91 1.54 19.49
CA GLU A 335 6.08 2.00 18.73
C GLU A 335 6.34 3.49 18.95
N PHE A 336 7.58 3.89 19.26
CA PHE A 336 7.97 5.28 19.51
C PHE A 336 9.13 5.69 18.64
N PHE A 337 9.24 6.97 18.36
CA PHE A 337 10.44 7.56 17.81
C PHE A 337 11.00 8.49 18.88
N VAL A 338 12.20 8.20 19.36
CA VAL A 338 12.96 9.09 20.24
C VAL A 338 13.89 9.91 19.38
N ASN A 339 13.80 11.23 19.48
CA ASN A 339 14.74 12.12 18.82
C ASN A 339 15.98 12.26 19.69
N LEU A 340 17.10 11.66 19.27
CA LEU A 340 18.40 11.90 19.87
C LEU A 340 19.07 13.07 19.15
N TYR A 341 19.45 14.09 19.91
CA TYR A 341 20.15 15.25 19.36
C TYR A 341 21.47 15.53 20.08
N ALA A 342 22.35 16.26 19.41
CA ALA A 342 23.60 16.76 19.94
C ALA A 342 23.72 18.25 19.63
N ASN A 343 23.72 19.08 20.68
CA ASN A 343 24.05 20.50 20.58
C ASN A 343 25.58 20.64 20.61
N VAL A 344 26.16 21.11 19.51
CA VAL A 344 27.61 21.23 19.35
C VAL A 344 27.98 22.71 19.31
N THR A 345 28.83 23.13 20.25
CA THR A 345 29.41 24.48 20.29
C THR A 345 30.92 24.40 20.17
N TRP A 346 31.55 25.31 19.42
CA TRP A 346 33.01 25.36 19.31
C TRP A 346 33.53 26.78 19.07
N THR A 347 34.80 26.99 19.40
CA THR A 347 35.54 28.23 19.12
C THR A 347 36.59 27.96 18.05
N GLU A 348 36.47 28.60 16.90
CA GLU A 348 37.44 28.50 15.81
C GLU A 348 38.65 29.40 16.08
N LEU A 349 39.88 28.87 16.03
CA LEU A 349 41.09 29.63 16.34
C LEU A 349 41.67 30.34 15.09
N ASP A 350 41.04 31.45 14.68
CA ASP A 350 41.39 32.24 13.48
C ASP A 350 42.56 33.23 13.68
N GLY A 351 43.15 33.26 14.89
CA GLY A 351 44.27 34.14 15.22
C GLY A 351 43.87 35.59 15.54
N GLY A 352 42.59 35.90 15.72
CA GLY A 352 42.16 37.25 16.10
C GLY A 352 40.77 37.37 16.72
N THR A 353 39.73 36.88 16.05
CA THR A 353 38.34 37.07 16.50
C THR A 353 37.81 35.88 17.30
N ASN A 354 38.40 34.70 17.11
CA ASN A 354 38.02 33.44 17.74
C ASN A 354 36.49 33.24 17.77
N PRO A 355 35.82 33.19 16.60
CA PRO A 355 34.37 33.14 16.55
C PRO A 355 33.85 31.87 17.23
N VAL A 356 32.75 32.01 17.97
CA VAL A 356 32.02 30.90 18.58
C VAL A 356 30.88 30.51 17.64
N HIS A 357 30.78 29.23 17.35
CA HIS A 357 29.73 28.64 16.53
C HIS A 357 28.90 27.66 17.37
N GLU A 358 27.65 27.46 16.95
CA GLU A 358 26.69 26.55 17.55
C GLU A 358 25.86 25.92 16.44
N THR A 359 25.57 24.62 16.58
CA THR A 359 24.68 23.88 15.70
C THR A 359 24.07 22.70 16.46
N GLN A 360 23.00 22.16 15.92
CA GLN A 360 22.33 20.97 16.44
C GLN A 360 22.25 19.96 15.30
N VAL A 361 22.58 18.72 15.63
CA VAL A 361 22.32 17.56 14.77
C VAL A 361 21.42 16.59 15.52
N SER A 362 20.54 15.88 14.81
CA SER A 362 19.63 14.93 15.44
C SER A 362 19.36 13.72 14.56
N MET A 363 18.86 12.65 15.18
CA MET A 363 18.41 11.43 14.53
C MET A 363 17.25 10.81 15.32
N TYR A 364 16.40 10.05 14.64
CA TYR A 364 15.32 9.31 15.29
C TYR A 364 15.75 7.87 15.56
N ILE A 365 15.42 7.37 16.75
CA ILE A 365 15.61 5.99 17.17
C ILE A 365 14.22 5.42 17.47
N ILE A 366 13.89 4.28 16.89
CA ILE A 366 12.61 3.62 17.14
C ILE A 366 12.68 2.89 18.49
N ILE A 367 11.68 3.01 19.35
CA ILE A 367 11.46 2.07 20.44
C ILE A 367 10.31 1.19 20.01
N ASP A 368 10.58 -0.08 19.77
CA ASP A 368 9.58 -1.04 19.33
C ASP A 368 9.26 -2.02 20.45
N LEU A 369 8.01 -1.99 20.90
CA LEU A 369 7.43 -2.90 21.87
C LEU A 369 6.29 -3.72 21.25
N ALA A 370 6.01 -3.54 19.95
CA ALA A 370 4.95 -4.25 19.25
C ALA A 370 5.46 -5.63 18.79
N PRO A 371 4.65 -6.69 18.92
CA PRO A 371 4.96 -7.94 18.24
C PRO A 371 4.70 -7.82 16.72
N PRO A 372 5.43 -8.58 15.88
CA PRO A 372 5.16 -8.67 14.45
C PRO A 372 3.71 -9.00 14.10
N SER A 373 3.20 -8.36 13.05
CA SER A 373 2.02 -8.81 12.30
C SER A 373 2.39 -10.00 11.41
N ILE A 374 1.51 -11.01 11.27
CA ILE A 374 1.81 -12.23 10.52
C ILE A 374 0.63 -12.59 9.61
N GLN A 375 0.88 -12.61 8.30
CA GLN A 375 -0.07 -13.10 7.29
C GLN A 375 0.31 -14.51 6.82
N VAL A 376 -0.69 -15.35 6.54
CA VAL A 376 -0.49 -16.75 6.12
C VAL A 376 -1.42 -17.10 4.96
N SER A 377 -0.88 -17.72 3.92
CA SER A 377 -1.65 -18.39 2.84
C SER A 377 -1.10 -19.79 2.59
N TYR A 378 -1.87 -20.65 1.89
CA TYR A 378 -1.45 -22.02 1.62
C TYR A 378 -1.99 -22.61 0.31
N ILE A 379 -1.32 -23.64 -0.21
CA ILE A 379 -1.70 -24.41 -1.41
C ILE A 379 -1.50 -25.90 -1.13
N ILE A 380 -2.49 -26.71 -1.49
CA ILE A 380 -2.39 -28.18 -1.45
C ILE A 380 -2.26 -28.70 -2.88
N THR A 381 -1.24 -29.50 -3.13
CA THR A 381 -0.86 -30.05 -4.44
C THR A 381 -0.87 -31.59 -4.36
N GLU A 382 -1.47 -32.29 -5.32
CA GLU A 382 -1.34 -33.75 -5.44
C GLU A 382 -0.12 -34.10 -6.30
N GLU A 383 0.88 -34.75 -5.71
CA GLU A 383 2.09 -35.20 -6.42
C GLU A 383 1.91 -36.58 -7.07
N SER A 384 1.19 -37.46 -6.37
CA SER A 384 0.74 -38.76 -6.87
C SER A 384 -0.52 -39.22 -6.16
N VAL A 385 -1.12 -40.34 -6.58
CA VAL A 385 -2.39 -40.82 -6.01
C VAL A 385 -2.24 -41.03 -4.50
N ASN A 386 -2.99 -40.26 -3.71
CA ASN A 386 -2.94 -40.21 -2.23
C ASN A 386 -1.63 -39.65 -1.63
N ASP A 387 -0.88 -38.85 -2.39
CA ASP A 387 0.37 -38.23 -1.96
C ASP A 387 0.32 -36.73 -2.27
N PHE A 388 0.25 -35.92 -1.22
CA PHE A 388 0.03 -34.49 -1.31
C PHE A 388 1.21 -33.70 -0.74
N THR A 389 1.39 -32.50 -1.29
CA THR A 389 2.24 -31.44 -0.79
C THR A 389 1.38 -30.29 -0.27
N LEU A 390 1.61 -29.79 0.94
CA LEU A 390 1.06 -28.52 1.45
C LEU A 390 2.18 -27.48 1.47
N ASP A 391 2.03 -26.42 0.68
CA ASP A 391 2.90 -25.25 0.71
C ASP A 391 2.26 -24.14 1.53
N LEU A 392 2.96 -23.64 2.54
CA LEU A 392 2.57 -22.48 3.34
C LEU A 392 3.40 -21.27 2.91
N THR A 393 2.77 -20.13 2.66
CA THR A 393 3.44 -18.83 2.48
C THR A 393 3.13 -17.95 3.69
N ILE A 394 4.18 -17.47 4.36
CA ILE A 394 4.10 -16.81 5.66
C ILE A 394 4.79 -15.46 5.55
N THR A 395 4.07 -14.36 5.74
CA THR A 395 4.58 -12.99 5.55
C THR A 395 4.49 -12.23 6.86
N PRO A 396 5.51 -12.31 7.74
CA PRO A 396 5.58 -11.48 8.93
C PRO A 396 6.06 -10.07 8.58
N LYS A 397 5.47 -9.05 9.21
CA LYS A 397 5.78 -7.63 9.01
C LYS A 397 5.95 -6.96 10.37
N ASP A 398 7.00 -6.16 10.48
CA ASP A 398 7.33 -5.41 11.68
C ASP A 398 8.27 -4.24 11.31
N PRO A 399 8.06 -3.01 11.81
CA PRO A 399 8.92 -1.87 11.48
C PRO A 399 10.35 -2.01 12.00
N SER A 400 10.58 -2.70 13.12
CA SER A 400 11.94 -3.01 13.58
C SER A 400 12.60 -4.11 12.74
N GLY A 401 11.83 -4.79 11.89
CA GLY A 401 12.26 -5.89 11.04
C GLY A 401 12.15 -7.24 11.74
N ILE A 402 12.12 -8.32 10.96
CA ILE A 402 11.90 -9.68 11.48
C ILE A 402 13.24 -10.37 11.77
N LEU A 403 13.48 -10.72 13.05
CA LEU A 403 14.64 -11.47 13.50
C LEU A 403 14.54 -12.95 13.16
N SER A 404 13.37 -13.54 13.42
CA SER A 404 13.11 -14.94 13.11
C SER A 404 11.62 -15.20 12.97
N ALA A 405 11.27 -16.17 12.13
CA ALA A 405 9.92 -16.72 12.09
C ALA A 405 10.00 -18.23 12.31
N SER A 406 8.99 -18.79 12.97
CA SER A 406 8.91 -20.22 13.24
C SER A 406 7.49 -20.71 13.05
N LEU A 407 7.37 -21.91 12.49
CA LEU A 407 6.12 -22.61 12.27
C LEU A 407 6.00 -23.77 13.25
N TYR A 408 4.86 -23.85 13.91
CA TYR A 408 4.46 -24.99 14.72
C TYR A 408 3.32 -25.70 14.02
N TRP A 409 3.43 -27.01 13.86
CA TRP A 409 2.41 -27.79 13.16
C TRP A 409 2.20 -29.16 13.81
N THR A 410 1.07 -29.78 13.53
CA THR A 410 0.72 -31.13 13.96
C THR A 410 -0.21 -31.76 12.93
N ASP A 411 -0.08 -33.06 12.72
CA ASP A 411 -1.03 -33.87 11.96
C ASP A 411 -2.00 -34.66 12.86
N ASP A 412 -1.94 -34.43 14.18
CA ASP A 412 -2.89 -34.96 15.13
C ASP A 412 -4.25 -34.24 15.05
N ASP A 413 -5.33 -34.98 15.26
CA ASP A 413 -6.68 -34.41 15.36
C ASP A 413 -6.84 -33.66 16.69
N LEU A 414 -6.87 -32.31 16.63
CA LEU A 414 -7.04 -31.45 17.82
C LEU A 414 -8.33 -31.75 18.61
N ASN A 415 -9.32 -32.41 18.02
CA ASN A 415 -10.59 -32.72 18.67
C ASN A 415 -10.58 -34.06 19.42
N ASN A 416 -9.55 -34.90 19.24
CA ASN A 416 -9.50 -36.25 19.82
C ASN A 416 -8.28 -36.43 20.75
N PRO A 417 -8.48 -36.78 22.04
CA PRO A 417 -7.36 -37.05 22.93
C PRO A 417 -6.56 -38.29 22.47
N PRO A 418 -5.23 -38.34 22.68
CA PRO A 418 -4.41 -37.52 23.59
C PRO A 418 -4.04 -36.11 23.06
N GLU A 419 -3.35 -35.31 23.88
CA GLU A 419 -2.83 -34.00 23.48
C GLU A 419 -1.98 -34.11 22.20
N PRO A 420 -2.14 -33.18 21.24
CA PRO A 420 -1.43 -33.22 19.96
C PRO A 420 0.07 -33.02 20.14
N THR A 421 0.85 -33.72 19.33
CA THR A 421 2.31 -33.63 19.27
C THR A 421 2.71 -32.51 18.30
N TRP A 422 3.03 -31.34 18.85
CA TRP A 422 3.47 -30.21 18.03
C TRP A 422 4.92 -30.38 17.55
N HIS A 423 5.11 -30.30 16.25
CA HIS A 423 6.38 -30.17 15.56
C HIS A 423 6.77 -28.69 15.43
N PHE A 424 8.06 -28.42 15.32
CA PHE A 424 8.63 -27.08 15.23
C PHE A 424 9.57 -26.98 14.03
N VAL A 425 9.43 -25.91 13.25
CA VAL A 425 10.30 -25.56 12.12
C VAL A 425 10.72 -24.10 12.25
N SER A 426 12.03 -23.84 12.17
CA SER A 426 12.53 -22.47 12.05
C SER A 426 12.56 -22.10 10.57
N LEU A 427 11.84 -21.03 10.21
CA LEU A 427 11.70 -20.58 8.84
C LEU A 427 12.96 -19.79 8.45
N THR A 428 13.72 -20.32 7.50
CA THR A 428 15.03 -19.76 7.11
C THR A 428 15.11 -19.35 5.65
N THR A 429 14.25 -19.91 4.80
CA THR A 429 14.18 -19.58 3.37
C THR A 429 13.21 -18.42 3.17
N LYS A 430 13.75 -17.22 2.89
CA LYS A 430 12.97 -16.01 2.62
C LYS A 430 12.96 -15.72 1.12
N ILE A 431 11.78 -15.40 0.58
CA ILE A 431 11.57 -14.93 -0.79
C ILE A 431 10.83 -13.60 -0.72
N GLY A 432 11.53 -12.51 -1.05
CA GLY A 432 11.02 -11.17 -0.78
C GLY A 432 10.81 -10.96 0.72
N ASP A 433 9.57 -10.71 1.12
CA ASP A 433 9.15 -10.57 2.53
C ASP A 433 8.45 -11.79 3.12
N SER A 434 8.35 -12.87 2.34
CA SER A 434 7.66 -14.09 2.74
C SER A 434 8.62 -15.24 3.01
N TYR A 435 8.23 -16.11 3.94
CA TYR A 435 8.82 -17.43 4.16
C TYR A 435 7.92 -18.48 3.54
N ILE A 436 8.51 -19.55 3.01
CA ILE A 436 7.74 -20.66 2.45
C ILE A 436 8.21 -21.97 3.08
N GLU A 437 7.24 -22.78 3.49
CA GLU A 437 7.49 -24.11 4.03
C GLU A 437 6.60 -25.14 3.31
N SER A 438 7.18 -26.29 2.95
CA SER A 438 6.52 -27.32 2.16
C SER A 438 6.47 -28.65 2.92
N PHE A 439 5.28 -29.20 3.10
CA PHE A 439 5.04 -30.52 3.70
C PHE A 439 4.67 -31.52 2.63
N THR A 440 5.51 -32.53 2.39
CA THR A 440 5.27 -33.58 1.38
C THR A 440 4.87 -34.91 2.03
N GLY A 441 4.35 -35.86 1.26
CA GLY A 441 3.97 -37.18 1.80
C GLY A 441 2.66 -37.19 2.57
N LEU A 442 1.85 -36.14 2.44
CA LEU A 442 0.56 -36.02 3.12
C LEU A 442 -0.48 -36.90 2.42
N THR A 443 -1.46 -37.38 3.18
CA THR A 443 -2.50 -38.30 2.67
C THR A 443 -3.87 -37.64 2.62
N GLU A 444 -4.73 -38.07 1.69
CA GLU A 444 -6.11 -37.58 1.60
C GLU A 444 -6.88 -37.87 2.89
N GLY A 445 -7.59 -36.88 3.41
CA GLY A 445 -8.32 -36.90 4.68
C GLY A 445 -7.47 -36.63 5.92
N GLN A 446 -6.15 -36.46 5.80
CA GLN A 446 -5.27 -36.15 6.93
C GLN A 446 -5.60 -34.76 7.48
N ASN A 447 -5.76 -34.63 8.81
CA ASN A 447 -5.86 -33.32 9.43
C ASN A 447 -4.46 -32.72 9.58
N PHE A 448 -4.34 -31.42 9.36
CA PHE A 448 -3.10 -30.68 9.50
C PHE A 448 -3.41 -29.34 10.17
N SER A 449 -2.88 -29.14 11.36
CA SER A 449 -3.08 -27.92 12.13
C SER A 449 -1.76 -27.20 12.33
N PHE A 450 -1.75 -25.87 12.24
CA PHE A 450 -0.53 -25.10 12.41
C PHE A 450 -0.78 -23.70 12.94
N TYR A 451 0.25 -23.10 13.54
CA TYR A 451 0.30 -21.67 13.86
C TYR A 451 1.73 -21.17 13.65
N VAL A 452 1.86 -19.87 13.42
CA VAL A 452 3.14 -19.21 13.17
C VAL A 452 3.48 -18.31 14.34
N THR A 453 4.77 -18.24 14.63
CA THR A 453 5.34 -17.24 15.52
C THR A 453 6.40 -16.43 14.78
N ALA A 454 6.56 -15.16 15.13
CA ALA A 454 7.65 -14.33 14.63
C ALA A 454 8.23 -13.50 15.77
N LEU A 455 9.55 -13.40 15.81
CA LEU A 455 10.27 -12.44 16.63
C LEU A 455 10.76 -11.32 15.72
N ASP A 456 10.52 -10.09 16.13
CA ASP A 456 11.17 -8.93 15.53
C ASP A 456 12.63 -8.80 16.00
N ASN A 457 13.36 -7.81 15.46
CA ASN A 457 14.74 -7.51 15.87
C ASN A 457 14.87 -7.09 17.34
N MET A 458 13.76 -6.77 17.99
CA MET A 458 13.67 -6.36 19.39
C MET A 458 13.24 -7.51 20.32
N SER A 459 13.06 -8.70 19.75
CA SER A 459 12.56 -9.92 20.43
C SER A 459 11.13 -9.82 20.95
N ASN A 460 10.29 -8.94 20.38
CA ASN A 460 8.85 -8.97 20.56
C ASN A 460 8.25 -10.15 19.79
N LEU A 461 7.32 -10.89 20.41
CA LEU A 461 6.80 -12.16 19.88
C LEU A 461 5.38 -12.00 19.33
N GLY A 462 5.23 -12.12 18.01
CA GLY A 462 3.96 -12.29 17.31
C GLY A 462 3.57 -13.76 17.22
N ILE A 463 2.27 -14.06 17.34
CA ILE A 463 1.70 -15.41 17.25
C ILE A 463 0.37 -15.35 16.50
N THR A 464 0.15 -16.23 15.52
CA THR A 464 -1.14 -16.35 14.82
C THR A 464 -2.14 -17.21 15.60
N ASN A 465 -3.41 -17.17 15.20
CA ASN A 465 -4.37 -18.22 15.54
C ASN A 465 -3.90 -19.58 14.99
N ILE A 466 -4.50 -20.66 15.51
CA ILE A 466 -4.30 -22.02 14.99
C ILE A 466 -5.19 -22.22 13.77
N TYR A 467 -4.57 -22.46 12.61
CA TYR A 467 -5.21 -22.88 11.38
C TYR A 467 -5.45 -24.39 11.44
N ASN A 468 -6.60 -24.84 10.96
CA ASN A 468 -6.98 -26.26 10.90
C ASN A 468 -7.38 -26.61 9.46
N LEU A 469 -6.62 -27.50 8.83
CA LEU A 469 -6.80 -27.93 7.46
C LEU A 469 -7.10 -29.44 7.41
N THR A 470 -7.89 -29.86 6.43
CA THR A 470 -7.98 -31.27 6.04
C THR A 470 -7.34 -31.39 4.65
N ILE A 471 -6.29 -32.21 4.55
CA ILE A 471 -5.61 -32.49 3.30
C ILE A 471 -6.57 -33.25 2.41
N GLN A 472 -7.01 -32.62 1.35
CA GLN A 472 -7.89 -33.25 0.38
C GLN A 472 -7.48 -32.80 -1.01
N TYR A 473 -7.73 -33.66 -1.99
CA TYR A 473 -7.63 -33.24 -3.37
C TYR A 473 -8.64 -32.11 -3.59
N ASP A 474 -8.10 -30.92 -3.80
CA ASP A 474 -8.87 -29.72 -4.09
C ASP A 474 -8.59 -29.33 -5.55
N PRO A 475 -9.22 -30.02 -6.53
CA PRO A 475 -9.10 -29.61 -7.92
C PRO A 475 -9.61 -28.19 -8.00
N LYS A 476 -8.75 -27.26 -8.42
CA LYS A 476 -9.18 -25.87 -8.50
C LYS A 476 -10.32 -25.79 -9.53
N PRO A 477 -11.54 -25.36 -9.12
CA PRO A 477 -12.61 -25.17 -10.08
C PRO A 477 -12.24 -24.09 -11.09
N PHE A 478 -13.03 -24.04 -12.17
CA PHE A 478 -12.86 -23.05 -13.22
C PHE A 478 -12.99 -21.64 -12.67
N GLY A 479 -12.25 -20.74 -13.30
CA GLY A 479 -12.24 -19.35 -12.91
C GLY A 479 -11.40 -19.08 -11.67
N ILE A 480 -10.68 -20.03 -11.07
CA ILE A 480 -9.77 -19.70 -9.97
C ILE A 480 -8.44 -19.15 -10.49
N THR A 481 -7.94 -18.13 -9.78
CA THR A 481 -6.57 -17.64 -9.84
C THR A 481 -5.79 -18.32 -8.74
N VAL A 482 -4.72 -19.01 -9.10
CA VAL A 482 -3.77 -19.60 -8.16
C VAL A 482 -2.49 -18.79 -8.23
N GLU A 483 -2.04 -18.32 -7.08
CA GLU A 483 -0.75 -17.62 -6.96
C GLU A 483 0.24 -18.52 -6.22
N PHE A 484 1.45 -18.67 -6.75
CA PHE A 484 2.50 -19.45 -6.08
C PHE A 484 3.90 -18.90 -6.38
N LEU A 485 4.88 -19.33 -5.59
CA LEU A 485 6.29 -18.95 -5.72
C LEU A 485 7.15 -20.20 -5.97
N PHE A 486 8.20 -20.04 -6.80
CA PHE A 486 9.25 -21.04 -6.90
C PHE A 486 10.31 -20.79 -5.83
N ILE A 487 10.63 -21.85 -5.08
CA ILE A 487 11.43 -21.75 -3.86
C ILE A 487 12.87 -22.23 -4.00
N SER A 488 13.17 -22.89 -5.11
CA SER A 488 14.52 -23.27 -5.48
C SER A 488 14.66 -23.30 -6.99
N ASP A 489 15.90 -23.18 -7.46
CA ASP A 489 16.24 -23.45 -8.86
C ASP A 489 15.76 -24.87 -9.21
N ASP A 490 15.21 -25.02 -10.42
CA ASP A 490 14.62 -26.28 -10.91
C ASP A 490 13.50 -26.87 -10.02
N SER A 491 12.85 -26.07 -9.16
CA SER A 491 11.64 -26.54 -8.46
C SER A 491 10.47 -26.68 -9.42
N ASN A 492 9.57 -27.61 -9.09
CA ASN A 492 8.31 -27.73 -9.80
C ASN A 492 7.13 -27.57 -8.85
N LYS A 493 6.05 -27.02 -9.37
CA LYS A 493 4.75 -26.96 -8.71
C LYS A 493 3.74 -27.65 -9.60
N THR A 494 2.95 -28.55 -9.04
CA THR A 494 1.87 -29.21 -9.77
C THR A 494 0.56 -28.54 -9.40
N ILE A 495 -0.17 -27.98 -10.36
CA ILE A 495 -1.54 -27.52 -10.11
C ILE A 495 -2.48 -28.40 -10.90
N SER A 496 -3.47 -28.95 -10.21
CA SER A 496 -4.49 -29.80 -10.82
C SER A 496 -5.77 -29.01 -11.04
N PHE A 497 -6.23 -29.02 -12.28
CA PHE A 497 -7.46 -28.39 -12.72
C PHE A 497 -8.45 -29.47 -13.19
N ASP A 498 -9.74 -29.26 -12.91
CA ASP A 498 -10.80 -30.01 -13.58
C ASP A 498 -11.01 -29.41 -14.98
N LEU A 499 -11.38 -30.24 -15.98
CA LEU A 499 -11.80 -29.85 -17.34
C LEU A 499 -13.33 -29.94 -17.52
N ASP A 500 -14.06 -30.35 -16.48
CA ASP A 500 -15.52 -30.46 -16.45
C ASP A 500 -16.03 -31.23 -17.68
N THR A 501 -17.18 -30.87 -18.25
CA THR A 501 -17.79 -31.52 -19.40
C THR A 501 -17.18 -31.07 -20.74
N GLN A 502 -16.31 -30.07 -20.70
CA GLN A 502 -15.69 -29.46 -21.88
C GLN A 502 -14.41 -30.20 -22.25
N MET A 503 -14.17 -30.43 -23.54
CA MET A 503 -12.88 -30.99 -24.00
C MET A 503 -11.79 -29.93 -24.16
N ASN A 504 -12.07 -28.65 -23.91
CA ASN A 504 -11.12 -27.55 -24.10
C ASN A 504 -11.08 -26.62 -22.88
N GLY A 505 -9.87 -26.28 -22.42
CA GLY A 505 -9.60 -25.26 -21.40
C GLY A 505 -8.49 -24.31 -21.84
N TYR A 506 -8.33 -23.21 -21.13
CA TYR A 506 -7.34 -22.18 -21.36
C TYR A 506 -6.61 -21.86 -20.06
N LEU A 507 -5.28 -21.82 -20.15
CA LEU A 507 -4.39 -21.51 -19.06
C LEU A 507 -3.74 -20.15 -19.34
N TRP A 508 -3.99 -19.18 -18.48
CA TRP A 508 -3.39 -17.86 -18.50
C TRP A 508 -2.34 -17.79 -17.41
N ILE A 509 -1.14 -17.35 -17.75
CA ILE A 509 0.01 -17.29 -16.84
C ILE A 509 0.59 -15.89 -16.91
N ASP A 510 0.74 -15.25 -15.75
CA ASP A 510 1.51 -14.03 -15.56
C ASP A 510 2.68 -14.32 -14.62
N SER A 511 3.89 -14.21 -15.15
CA SER A 511 5.12 -14.58 -14.48
C SER A 511 6.27 -13.69 -14.94
N GLU A 512 6.97 -13.05 -14.00
CA GLU A 512 8.17 -12.26 -14.33
C GLU A 512 9.32 -13.10 -14.92
N GLN A 513 9.19 -14.42 -14.87
CA GLN A 513 10.18 -15.37 -15.34
C GLN A 513 9.61 -16.31 -16.41
N SER A 514 10.50 -16.83 -17.26
CA SER A 514 10.13 -17.85 -18.24
C SER A 514 9.88 -19.18 -17.55
N LEU A 515 8.69 -19.77 -17.77
CA LEU A 515 8.32 -21.07 -17.19
C LEU A 515 8.40 -22.18 -18.24
N THR A 516 8.81 -23.36 -17.81
CA THR A 516 8.63 -24.61 -18.57
C THR A 516 7.42 -25.34 -18.03
N LEU A 517 6.52 -25.79 -18.90
CA LEU A 517 5.28 -26.46 -18.51
C LEU A 517 5.29 -27.93 -18.96
N GLU A 518 4.87 -28.84 -18.09
CA GLU A 518 4.59 -30.23 -18.42
C GLU A 518 3.15 -30.58 -18.03
N PHE A 519 2.39 -31.13 -18.99
CA PHE A 519 0.98 -31.47 -18.80
C PHE A 519 0.84 -32.97 -18.57
N LEU A 520 0.15 -33.36 -17.50
CA LEU A 520 0.02 -34.73 -17.06
C LEU A 520 -1.44 -35.20 -17.02
N PRO A 521 -1.73 -36.43 -17.50
CA PRO A 521 -0.86 -37.27 -18.32
C PRO A 521 -0.74 -36.78 -19.79
N LEU A 522 0.49 -36.76 -20.32
CA LEU A 522 0.83 -36.26 -21.66
C LEU A 522 0.00 -36.85 -22.82
N VAL A 523 -0.45 -38.10 -22.71
CA VAL A 523 -1.20 -38.78 -23.79
C VAL A 523 -2.65 -38.32 -23.91
N ASP A 524 -3.16 -37.65 -22.89
CA ASP A 524 -4.57 -37.26 -22.80
C ASP A 524 -4.81 -35.81 -23.24
N PHE A 525 -3.78 -35.01 -23.55
CA PHE A 525 -3.94 -33.58 -23.83
C PHE A 525 -3.12 -33.11 -25.03
N ASN A 526 -3.71 -32.23 -25.84
CA ASN A 526 -3.01 -31.43 -26.84
C ASN A 526 -2.92 -29.99 -26.32
N THR A 527 -1.74 -29.39 -26.37
CA THR A 527 -1.49 -28.04 -25.85
C THR A 527 -0.93 -27.12 -26.92
N GLN A 528 -1.51 -25.94 -27.05
CA GLN A 528 -1.11 -24.94 -28.03
C GLN A 528 -0.92 -23.58 -27.32
N LEU A 529 0.28 -23.01 -27.40
CA LEU A 529 0.49 -21.61 -27.03
C LEU A 529 -0.28 -20.73 -28.04
N VAL A 530 -1.29 -20.01 -27.58
CA VAL A 530 -2.12 -19.14 -28.43
C VAL A 530 -1.73 -17.67 -28.31
N HIS A 531 -1.16 -17.25 -27.19
CA HIS A 531 -0.71 -15.87 -26.98
C HIS A 531 0.55 -15.80 -26.10
N GLN A 532 1.44 -14.84 -26.39
CA GLN A 532 2.57 -14.47 -25.53
C GLN A 532 2.90 -12.98 -25.68
N GLU A 533 2.94 -12.24 -24.57
CA GLU A 533 3.33 -10.82 -24.50
C GLU A 533 4.19 -10.59 -23.25
N GLY A 534 5.51 -10.42 -23.42
CA GLY A 534 6.42 -10.25 -22.28
C GLY A 534 6.37 -11.43 -21.32
N ASN A 535 5.93 -11.15 -20.09
CA ASN A 535 5.81 -12.06 -18.94
C ASN A 535 4.48 -12.85 -18.91
N TYR A 536 3.64 -12.58 -19.90
CA TYR A 536 2.29 -13.09 -19.99
C TYR A 536 2.15 -14.13 -21.10
N SER A 537 1.45 -15.24 -20.84
CA SER A 537 1.17 -16.28 -21.84
C SER A 537 -0.20 -16.94 -21.67
N ILE A 538 -0.78 -17.40 -22.79
CA ILE A 538 -2.04 -18.17 -22.82
C ILE A 538 -1.85 -19.45 -23.60
N TYR A 539 -2.22 -20.59 -22.99
CA TYR A 539 -2.22 -21.90 -23.60
C TYR A 539 -3.65 -22.41 -23.76
N GLN A 540 -3.99 -22.90 -24.95
CA GLN A 540 -5.18 -23.72 -25.18
C GLN A 540 -4.84 -25.19 -24.89
N ILE A 541 -5.66 -25.85 -24.09
CA ILE A 541 -5.53 -27.28 -23.73
C ILE A 541 -6.75 -28.03 -24.23
N THR A 542 -6.55 -29.11 -24.98
CA THR A 542 -7.62 -29.97 -25.52
C THR A 542 -7.47 -31.41 -25.04
N ALA A 543 -8.44 -31.91 -24.29
CA ALA A 543 -8.54 -33.30 -23.89
C ALA A 543 -8.75 -34.24 -25.09
N GLN A 544 -7.98 -35.32 -25.15
CA GLN A 544 -8.01 -36.39 -26.16
C GLN A 544 -8.77 -37.63 -25.66
N SER A 545 -9.01 -37.73 -24.37
CA SER A 545 -9.69 -38.87 -23.73
C SER A 545 -10.79 -38.41 -22.78
N THR A 546 -11.50 -39.37 -22.17
CA THR A 546 -12.51 -39.08 -21.14
C THR A 546 -11.91 -38.64 -19.81
N ASN A 547 -10.58 -38.56 -19.71
CA ASN A 547 -9.92 -38.04 -18.52
C ASN A 547 -10.10 -36.52 -18.47
N LYS A 548 -10.79 -36.06 -17.42
CA LYS A 548 -11.17 -34.65 -17.23
C LYS A 548 -10.26 -33.94 -16.24
N LYS A 549 -9.16 -34.55 -15.83
CA LYS A 549 -8.20 -33.96 -14.90
C LYS A 549 -6.94 -33.62 -15.66
N VAL A 550 -6.55 -32.34 -15.63
CA VAL A 550 -5.26 -31.90 -16.14
C VAL A 550 -4.41 -31.43 -14.96
N SER A 551 -3.28 -32.10 -14.75
CA SER A 551 -2.27 -31.62 -13.81
C SER A 551 -1.17 -30.95 -14.61
N ILE A 552 -0.82 -29.74 -14.22
CA ILE A 552 0.18 -28.92 -14.91
C ILE A 552 1.35 -28.76 -13.96
N LYS A 553 2.49 -29.32 -14.34
CA LYS A 553 3.77 -29.11 -13.67
C LYS A 553 4.42 -27.87 -14.26
N PHE A 554 4.55 -26.85 -13.44
CA PHE A 554 5.29 -25.64 -13.72
C PHE A 554 6.72 -25.86 -13.24
N TYR A 555 7.70 -25.65 -14.09
CA TYR A 555 9.12 -25.64 -13.78
C TYR A 555 9.63 -24.22 -13.96
N GLY A 556 10.32 -23.70 -12.96
CA GLY A 556 10.89 -22.36 -12.98
C GLY A 556 12.08 -22.25 -12.02
N ASP A 557 12.76 -21.12 -12.12
CA ASP A 557 13.79 -20.73 -11.16
C ASP A 557 13.15 -19.96 -10.00
N ILE A 558 13.94 -19.65 -8.96
CA ILE A 558 13.46 -18.88 -7.79
C ILE A 558 12.82 -17.57 -8.26
N SER A 559 11.55 -17.35 -7.92
CA SER A 559 10.83 -16.13 -8.30
C SER A 559 10.80 -15.12 -7.16
N SER A 560 11.10 -13.85 -7.46
CA SER A 560 10.98 -12.75 -6.48
C SER A 560 9.54 -12.25 -6.33
N SER A 561 8.66 -12.67 -7.23
CA SER A 561 7.25 -12.28 -7.33
C SER A 561 6.40 -13.53 -7.52
N ALA A 562 5.17 -13.48 -7.02
CA ALA A 562 4.21 -14.56 -7.15
C ALA A 562 3.83 -14.73 -8.63
N ILE A 563 3.81 -15.98 -9.07
CA ILE A 563 3.33 -16.38 -10.38
C ILE A 563 1.82 -16.54 -10.28
N LYS A 564 1.10 -15.84 -11.14
CA LYS A 564 -0.36 -15.93 -11.22
C LYS A 564 -0.75 -16.87 -12.34
N VAL A 565 -1.53 -17.88 -12.01
CA VAL A 565 -2.07 -18.85 -12.96
C VAL A 565 -3.59 -18.84 -12.89
N GLN A 566 -4.22 -18.62 -14.03
CA GLN A 566 -5.67 -18.58 -14.19
C GLN A 566 -6.11 -19.70 -15.14
N TRP A 567 -7.16 -20.41 -14.77
CA TRP A 567 -7.70 -21.52 -15.55
C TRP A 567 -9.17 -21.33 -15.88
N ASP A 568 -9.50 -21.47 -17.16
CA ASP A 568 -10.84 -21.18 -17.64
C ASP A 568 -11.26 -22.02 -18.87
N TYR A 569 -12.53 -21.99 -19.24
CA TYR A 569 -13.04 -22.52 -20.49
C TYR A 569 -13.75 -21.44 -21.29
N ILE A 570 -13.82 -21.60 -22.62
CA ILE A 570 -14.57 -20.66 -23.43
C ILE A 570 -16.07 -20.86 -23.20
N HIS A 571 -16.69 -19.82 -22.67
CA HIS A 571 -18.12 -19.59 -22.81
C HIS A 571 -18.41 -19.05 -24.21
N ILE A 572 -18.91 -19.92 -25.11
CA ILE A 572 -19.33 -19.49 -26.45
C ILE A 572 -20.70 -18.85 -26.34
N VAL A 573 -20.77 -17.55 -26.62
CA VAL A 573 -21.98 -16.76 -26.45
C VAL A 573 -22.30 -16.05 -27.76
N SER A 574 -23.52 -16.23 -28.28
CA SER A 574 -23.96 -15.48 -29.45
C SER A 574 -24.05 -13.99 -29.12
N ARG A 575 -23.91 -13.10 -30.11
CA ARG A 575 -24.00 -11.64 -29.86
C ARG A 575 -25.32 -11.22 -29.21
N THR A 576 -26.44 -11.87 -29.54
CA THR A 576 -27.72 -11.57 -28.88
C THR A 576 -27.70 -11.97 -27.41
N ASP A 577 -26.96 -13.02 -27.07
CA ASP A 577 -26.88 -13.52 -25.71
C ASP A 577 -25.89 -12.71 -24.87
N ILE A 578 -24.79 -12.20 -25.45
CA ILE A 578 -23.76 -11.47 -24.68
C ILE A 578 -24.34 -10.22 -23.99
N ASN A 579 -25.24 -9.51 -24.69
CA ASN A 579 -25.91 -8.31 -24.19
C ASN A 579 -26.98 -8.58 -23.13
N HIS A 580 -27.32 -9.84 -22.89
CA HIS A 580 -28.42 -10.27 -22.01
C HIS A 580 -27.99 -11.25 -20.93
N ILE A 581 -26.77 -11.78 -20.98
CA ILE A 581 -26.21 -12.63 -19.96
C ILE A 581 -25.56 -11.77 -18.90
N GLN A 582 -25.96 -12.01 -17.66
CA GLN A 582 -25.27 -11.53 -16.48
C GLN A 582 -24.37 -12.67 -15.98
N TRP A 583 -23.10 -12.36 -15.74
CA TRP A 583 -22.17 -13.27 -15.11
C TRP A 583 -21.97 -12.84 -13.66
N THR A 584 -21.67 -13.82 -12.81
CA THR A 584 -21.23 -13.60 -11.43
C THR A 584 -19.78 -14.06 -11.35
N ILE A 585 -18.92 -13.22 -10.80
CA ILE A 585 -17.54 -13.53 -10.41
C ILE A 585 -17.53 -13.49 -8.89
N ASP A 586 -17.04 -14.54 -8.23
CA ASP A 586 -17.02 -14.66 -6.78
C ASP A 586 -15.68 -15.21 -6.26
N GLU A 587 -15.62 -15.63 -5.00
CA GLU A 587 -14.42 -16.23 -4.39
C GLU A 587 -14.01 -17.54 -5.08
N GLU A 588 -14.98 -18.26 -5.65
CA GLU A 588 -14.75 -19.50 -6.37
C GLU A 588 -14.49 -19.25 -7.87
N ILE A 589 -14.97 -18.13 -8.43
CA ILE A 589 -14.81 -17.74 -9.84
C ILE A 589 -14.20 -16.34 -9.93
N THR A 590 -12.88 -16.27 -9.96
CA THR A 590 -12.05 -15.06 -10.14
C THR A 590 -11.76 -14.68 -11.60
N ASN A 591 -12.03 -15.52 -12.59
CA ASN A 591 -11.88 -15.20 -14.01
C ASN A 591 -12.93 -15.90 -14.89
N ILE A 592 -13.27 -15.29 -16.03
CA ILE A 592 -14.21 -15.83 -17.05
C ILE A 592 -13.69 -15.57 -18.47
N LEU A 593 -13.60 -16.59 -19.31
CA LEU A 593 -13.23 -16.48 -20.72
C LEU A 593 -14.45 -16.61 -21.63
N ILE A 594 -14.77 -15.55 -22.36
CA ILE A 594 -15.96 -15.49 -23.23
C ILE A 594 -15.52 -15.36 -24.68
N GLN A 595 -16.09 -16.15 -25.58
CA GLN A 595 -15.94 -15.96 -27.03
C GLN A 595 -17.24 -15.42 -27.62
N SER A 596 -17.14 -14.37 -28.43
CA SER A 596 -18.29 -13.82 -29.17
C SER A 596 -17.93 -13.30 -30.56
N GLU A 597 -18.93 -13.25 -31.45
CA GLU A 597 -18.81 -12.72 -32.81
C GLU A 597 -19.43 -11.31 -32.89
N VAL A 598 -18.63 -10.34 -33.31
CA VAL A 598 -19.02 -8.95 -33.57
C VAL A 598 -19.32 -8.78 -35.06
N THR A 599 -20.39 -8.07 -35.43
CA THR A 599 -20.84 -7.89 -36.82
C THR A 599 -21.12 -6.42 -37.20
N ASP A 600 -20.91 -6.08 -38.47
CA ASP A 600 -20.72 -4.70 -39.01
C ASP A 600 -21.94 -3.78 -38.92
N SER A 601 -23.15 -4.31 -38.70
CA SER A 601 -24.37 -3.56 -39.01
C SER A 601 -24.62 -2.33 -38.14
N GLU A 602 -23.92 -2.17 -37.01
CA GLU A 602 -24.25 -1.11 -36.04
C GLU A 602 -23.05 -0.43 -35.36
N GLY A 603 -21.80 -0.89 -35.51
CA GLY A 603 -20.67 -0.42 -34.69
C GLY A 603 -20.53 -1.27 -33.41
N GLY A 604 -19.30 -1.62 -33.03
CA GLY A 604 -19.03 -2.68 -32.06
C GLY A 604 -18.24 -2.19 -30.85
N PHE A 605 -18.77 -1.24 -30.08
CA PHE A 605 -18.16 -0.89 -28.81
C PHE A 605 -18.47 -1.97 -27.77
N LEU A 606 -17.43 -2.59 -27.21
CA LEU A 606 -17.53 -3.42 -26.01
C LEU A 606 -17.48 -2.51 -24.78
N SER A 607 -18.51 -2.59 -23.93
CA SER A 607 -18.58 -1.93 -22.62
C SER A 607 -18.77 -2.98 -21.54
N VAL A 608 -18.23 -2.74 -20.35
CA VAL A 608 -18.47 -3.58 -19.17
C VAL A 608 -19.52 -2.88 -18.31
N ILE A 609 -20.62 -3.57 -18.02
CA ILE A 609 -21.70 -3.05 -17.16
C ILE A 609 -21.63 -3.83 -15.85
N MET A 610 -21.25 -3.16 -14.77
CA MET A 610 -21.22 -3.73 -13.43
C MET A 610 -22.59 -3.54 -12.77
N TYR A 611 -23.10 -4.58 -12.13
CA TYR A 611 -24.37 -4.52 -11.39
C TYR A 611 -24.15 -4.38 -9.90
N ASP A 612 -23.02 -4.89 -9.40
CA ASP A 612 -22.61 -4.77 -8.02
C ASP A 612 -21.41 -3.81 -8.00
N SER A 613 -21.57 -2.72 -7.26
CA SER A 613 -20.64 -1.58 -7.20
C SER A 613 -19.23 -1.94 -6.75
N GLN A 614 -19.17 -2.99 -5.94
CA GLN A 614 -17.97 -3.51 -5.31
C GLN A 614 -17.21 -4.48 -6.20
N LEU A 615 -17.67 -4.83 -7.40
CA LEU A 615 -16.91 -5.69 -8.30
C LEU A 615 -15.98 -4.82 -9.18
N ILE A 616 -14.66 -5.07 -9.19
CA ILE A 616 -13.81 -4.63 -10.32
C ILE A 616 -13.41 -5.83 -11.15
N VAL A 617 -13.74 -5.70 -12.43
CA VAL A 617 -13.26 -6.58 -13.48
C VAL A 617 -12.43 -5.82 -14.49
N ARG A 618 -11.39 -6.49 -14.96
CA ARG A 618 -10.57 -6.08 -16.10
C ARG A 618 -10.81 -7.07 -17.23
N VAL A 619 -11.17 -6.58 -18.41
CA VAL A 619 -11.44 -7.45 -19.56
C VAL A 619 -10.32 -7.34 -20.58
N HIS A 620 -9.46 -8.34 -20.67
CA HIS A 620 -8.46 -8.44 -21.71
C HIS A 620 -9.09 -8.96 -22.99
N ILE A 621 -8.88 -8.25 -24.10
CA ILE A 621 -9.59 -8.53 -25.36
C ILE A 621 -8.61 -9.00 -26.41
N TYR A 622 -8.90 -10.17 -26.98
CA TYR A 622 -8.10 -10.79 -28.03
C TYR A 622 -8.93 -11.01 -29.29
N ASP A 623 -8.32 -10.87 -30.46
CA ASP A 623 -8.96 -11.23 -31.73
C ASP A 623 -8.97 -12.75 -31.98
N SER A 624 -9.56 -13.19 -33.09
CA SER A 624 -9.60 -14.60 -33.50
C SER A 624 -8.24 -15.27 -33.70
N SER A 625 -7.16 -14.49 -33.80
CA SER A 625 -5.78 -14.97 -33.88
C SER A 625 -5.04 -14.80 -32.54
N TRP A 626 -5.77 -14.51 -31.47
CA TRP A 626 -5.24 -14.25 -30.12
C TRP A 626 -4.29 -13.06 -30.03
N ASN A 627 -4.35 -12.10 -30.96
CA ASN A 627 -3.64 -10.83 -30.77
C ASN A 627 -4.42 -9.99 -29.77
N LYS A 628 -3.72 -9.44 -28.76
CA LYS A 628 -4.33 -8.53 -27.79
C LYS A 628 -4.69 -7.22 -28.48
N ILE A 629 -5.97 -6.87 -28.44
CA ILE A 629 -6.53 -5.67 -29.06
C ILE A 629 -6.60 -4.53 -28.06
N GLY A 630 -6.81 -4.84 -26.79
CA GLY A 630 -6.86 -3.85 -25.72
C GLY A 630 -7.39 -4.42 -24.41
N ILE A 631 -7.75 -3.51 -23.52
CA ILE A 631 -8.39 -3.80 -22.24
C ILE A 631 -9.67 -2.97 -22.20
N ALA A 632 -10.76 -3.55 -21.70
CA ALA A 632 -11.96 -2.81 -21.33
C ALA A 632 -12.18 -2.89 -19.81
N THR A 633 -12.70 -1.81 -19.27
CA THR A 633 -13.12 -1.68 -17.86
C THR A 633 -14.53 -1.10 -17.83
N ALA A 634 -15.10 -0.89 -16.65
CA ALA A 634 -16.37 -0.15 -16.54
C ALA A 634 -16.26 1.30 -17.04
N ALA A 635 -15.07 1.91 -16.94
CA ALA A 635 -14.84 3.30 -17.34
C ALA A 635 -14.52 3.45 -18.84
N GLU A 636 -13.97 2.41 -19.47
CA GLU A 636 -13.44 2.50 -20.83
C GLU A 636 -14.04 1.45 -21.76
N ALA A 637 -14.82 1.91 -22.74
CA ALA A 637 -15.35 1.07 -23.81
C ALA A 637 -14.34 0.94 -24.96
N LEU A 638 -14.16 -0.28 -25.48
CA LEU A 638 -13.23 -0.55 -26.59
C LEU A 638 -13.99 -0.71 -27.91
N ALA A 639 -13.56 -0.02 -28.97
CA ALA A 639 -14.09 -0.19 -30.31
C ALA A 639 -13.58 -1.49 -30.95
N LEU A 640 -14.50 -2.33 -31.42
CA LEU A 640 -14.21 -3.59 -32.11
C LEU A 640 -14.75 -3.56 -33.54
N ASP A 641 -13.93 -4.05 -34.48
CA ASP A 641 -14.34 -4.34 -35.85
C ASP A 641 -15.13 -5.67 -35.93
N THR A 642 -15.71 -5.99 -37.07
CA THR A 642 -16.34 -7.30 -37.29
C THR A 642 -15.33 -8.43 -37.20
N GLY A 643 -15.64 -9.44 -36.39
CA GLY A 643 -14.77 -10.58 -36.17
C GLY A 643 -15.17 -11.40 -34.95
N VAL A 644 -14.43 -12.47 -34.70
CA VAL A 644 -14.53 -13.25 -33.47
C VAL A 644 -13.52 -12.73 -32.47
N TYR A 645 -13.94 -12.55 -31.22
CA TYR A 645 -13.10 -12.06 -30.12
C TYR A 645 -13.20 -12.99 -28.92
N TYR A 646 -12.14 -12.97 -28.12
CA TYR A 646 -12.05 -13.59 -26.80
C TYR A 646 -11.92 -12.50 -25.74
N PHE A 647 -12.78 -12.55 -24.73
CA PHE A 647 -12.83 -11.62 -23.61
C PHE A 647 -12.42 -12.40 -22.36
N TRP A 648 -11.20 -12.17 -21.89
CA TRP A 648 -10.71 -12.73 -20.63
C TRP A 648 -11.01 -11.74 -19.52
N VAL A 649 -12.05 -12.03 -18.75
CA VAL A 649 -12.48 -11.21 -17.62
C VAL A 649 -11.71 -11.67 -16.39
N GLU A 650 -10.92 -10.78 -15.83
CA GLU A 650 -10.19 -10.98 -14.59
C GLU A 650 -10.87 -10.18 -13.48
N ARG A 651 -11.15 -10.83 -12.35
CA ARG A 651 -11.49 -10.16 -11.10
C ARG A 651 -10.23 -9.53 -10.54
N ILE A 652 -10.17 -8.21 -10.58
CA ILE A 652 -9.12 -7.50 -9.86
C ILE A 652 -9.47 -7.47 -8.38
N LEU A 653 -10.76 -7.27 -8.06
CA LEU A 653 -11.19 -7.10 -6.68
C LEU A 653 -12.67 -7.48 -6.47
N ARG A 654 -12.92 -8.22 -5.36
CA ARG A 654 -14.22 -8.59 -4.76
C ARG A 654 -15.21 -9.36 -5.66
N THR A 655 -16.27 -9.88 -5.06
CA THR A 655 -17.31 -10.67 -5.73
C THR A 655 -18.44 -9.78 -6.27
N GLY A 656 -19.13 -10.21 -7.32
CA GLY A 656 -20.30 -9.50 -7.83
C GLY A 656 -20.69 -9.91 -9.24
N ARG A 657 -21.64 -9.18 -9.82
CA ARG A 657 -22.20 -9.43 -11.14
C ARG A 657 -21.84 -8.35 -12.14
N PHE A 658 -21.63 -8.77 -13.37
CA PHE A 658 -21.40 -7.89 -14.51
C PHE A 658 -22.06 -8.44 -15.79
N SER A 659 -22.12 -7.60 -16.81
CA SER A 659 -22.40 -8.01 -18.19
C SER A 659 -21.46 -7.30 -19.16
N LEU A 660 -21.31 -7.88 -20.34
CA LEU A 660 -20.52 -7.35 -21.44
C LEU A 660 -21.51 -6.90 -22.50
N TYR A 661 -21.45 -5.62 -22.85
CA TYR A 661 -22.36 -5.02 -23.81
C TYR A 661 -21.61 -4.67 -25.10
N ILE A 662 -22.06 -5.24 -26.23
CA ILE A 662 -21.56 -4.92 -27.57
C ILE A 662 -22.64 -4.17 -28.34
N GLY A 663 -22.42 -2.87 -28.57
CA GLY A 663 -23.38 -1.99 -29.22
C GLY A 663 -22.76 -0.90 -30.09
N SER A 664 -23.63 -0.22 -30.83
CA SER A 664 -23.29 0.88 -31.75
C SER A 664 -22.72 2.12 -31.07
N THR A 665 -23.08 2.29 -29.81
CA THR A 665 -22.66 3.37 -28.95
C THR A 665 -22.06 2.79 -27.69
N PRO A 666 -20.91 3.30 -27.23
CA PRO A 666 -20.35 2.87 -25.96
C PRO A 666 -21.33 3.21 -24.84
N ARG A 667 -21.60 2.25 -23.95
CA ARG A 667 -22.41 2.49 -22.75
C ARG A 667 -21.48 2.91 -21.62
N THR A 668 -20.98 4.14 -21.70
CA THR A 668 -20.18 4.75 -20.62
C THR A 668 -21.08 5.40 -19.54
N THR A 669 -22.40 5.14 -19.57
CA THR A 669 -23.39 5.90 -18.79
C THR A 669 -24.32 5.04 -17.92
N ASP A 670 -24.20 3.71 -18.01
CA ASP A 670 -24.98 2.77 -17.15
C ASP A 670 -24.08 2.19 -16.05
N ASP A 671 -23.03 2.91 -15.65
CA ASP A 671 -22.49 2.74 -14.32
C ASP A 671 -23.53 3.35 -13.35
N PRO A 672 -24.08 2.59 -12.38
CA PRO A 672 -25.03 3.13 -11.40
C PRO A 672 -24.51 4.38 -10.66
N TYR A 673 -23.21 4.69 -10.73
CA TYR A 673 -22.59 5.91 -10.19
C TYR A 673 -22.55 7.11 -11.14
N TRP A 674 -22.70 6.94 -12.45
CA TRP A 674 -22.54 8.03 -13.45
C TRP A 674 -23.85 8.67 -13.95
N GLY A 675 -24.95 8.38 -13.26
CA GLY A 675 -26.31 8.61 -13.76
C GLY A 675 -26.86 10.04 -13.80
N VAL A 676 -26.17 11.15 -13.48
CA VAL A 676 -26.68 12.51 -13.79
C VAL A 676 -25.55 13.57 -13.85
N ALA A 677 -24.82 13.66 -14.96
CA ALA A 677 -24.10 14.89 -15.31
C ALA A 677 -24.54 15.39 -16.69
N SER A 678 -25.52 16.31 -16.69
CA SER A 678 -25.87 17.12 -17.85
C SER A 678 -24.63 17.82 -18.40
N GLY A 679 -24.19 17.44 -19.59
CA GLY A 679 -22.95 17.95 -20.17
C GLY A 679 -22.97 19.47 -20.45
N PRO A 680 -21.78 20.10 -20.54
CA PRO A 680 -21.61 21.31 -21.30
C PRO A 680 -21.00 20.98 -22.67
N SER A 681 -21.65 21.52 -23.69
CA SER A 681 -21.24 21.61 -25.08
C SER A 681 -19.74 21.90 -25.31
N PHE A 682 -19.09 21.03 -26.09
CA PHE A 682 -17.95 21.39 -26.92
C PHE A 682 -18.35 22.52 -27.89
N ILE A 683 -17.68 23.68 -27.78
CA ILE A 683 -17.27 24.65 -28.83
C ILE A 683 -17.03 26.03 -28.16
N VAL A 684 -15.88 26.21 -27.51
CA VAL A 684 -15.23 27.55 -27.34
C VAL A 684 -13.70 27.37 -27.33
N ILE A 685 -13.09 26.89 -28.41
CA ILE A 685 -11.61 26.94 -28.59
C ILE A 685 -11.20 27.87 -29.74
N THR A 686 -12.12 28.35 -30.57
CA THR A 686 -11.80 29.29 -31.66
C THR A 686 -11.71 30.77 -31.24
N SER A 687 -12.21 31.15 -30.05
CA SER A 687 -12.30 32.55 -29.60
C SER A 687 -11.01 33.06 -28.95
N ILE A 688 -10.22 32.20 -28.32
CA ILE A 688 -9.01 32.60 -27.58
C ILE A 688 -7.81 32.79 -28.52
N PHE A 689 -7.72 32.01 -29.60
CA PHE A 689 -6.67 32.19 -30.61
C PHE A 689 -6.86 33.45 -31.47
N SER A 690 -8.11 33.87 -31.71
CA SER A 690 -8.43 35.04 -32.52
C SER A 690 -8.24 36.37 -31.75
N LEU A 691 -8.51 36.41 -30.44
CA LEU A 691 -8.21 37.57 -29.58
C LEU A 691 -6.70 37.77 -29.35
N SER A 692 -5.94 36.69 -29.26
CA SER A 692 -4.47 36.74 -29.10
C SER A 692 -3.76 37.30 -30.35
N LEU A 693 -4.23 36.90 -31.54
CA LEU A 693 -3.73 37.42 -32.81
C LEU A 693 -4.16 38.88 -33.07
N LEU A 694 -5.34 39.29 -32.61
CA LEU A 694 -5.80 40.69 -32.70
C LEU A 694 -5.01 41.61 -31.77
N ALA A 695 -4.70 41.16 -30.54
CA ALA A 695 -3.86 41.90 -29.59
C ALA A 695 -2.42 42.07 -30.11
N LEU A 696 -1.85 41.03 -30.73
CA LEU A 696 -0.54 41.10 -31.38
C LEU A 696 -0.54 42.00 -32.63
N ALA A 697 -1.63 42.05 -33.41
CA ALA A 697 -1.75 42.95 -34.55
C ALA A 697 -1.89 44.43 -34.13
N VAL A 698 -2.64 44.72 -33.05
CA VAL A 698 -2.82 46.07 -32.50
C VAL A 698 -1.51 46.60 -31.88
N LEU A 699 -0.74 45.74 -31.20
CA LEU A 699 0.59 46.12 -30.67
C LEU A 699 1.62 46.36 -31.79
N ARG A 700 1.52 45.65 -32.92
CA ARG A 700 2.39 45.86 -34.09
C ARG A 700 2.04 47.15 -34.86
N MET A 701 0.77 47.54 -34.90
CA MET A 701 0.34 48.80 -35.52
C MET A 701 0.73 50.03 -34.69
N LYS A 702 0.71 49.96 -33.36
CA LYS A 702 1.20 51.06 -32.50
C LYS A 702 2.71 51.31 -32.61
N ARG A 703 3.51 50.29 -32.93
CA ARG A 703 4.97 50.43 -33.14
C ARG A 703 5.37 50.97 -34.52
N ARG A 704 4.45 51.04 -35.50
CA ARG A 704 4.72 51.65 -36.82
C ARG A 704 4.28 53.12 -36.94
N ARG A 705 3.73 53.70 -35.87
CA ARG A 705 3.36 55.14 -35.78
C ARG A 705 4.22 55.92 -34.79
N LYS A 706 5.42 55.44 -34.49
CA LYS A 706 6.50 56.23 -33.86
C LYS A 706 7.71 56.23 -34.77
#